data_AF-A0A7K5UI84-F1
#
_entry.id   AF-A0A7K5UI84-F1
#
_cell.length_a   1.000
_cell.length_b   1.000
_cell.length_c   1.000
_cell.angle_alpha   90.00
_cell.angle_beta   90.00
_cell.angle_gamma   90.00
#
_symmetry.space_group_name_H-M   'P 1'
#
loop_
_entity.id
_entity.type
_entity.pdbx_description
1 polymer ?
#
loop_
_entity_poly.entity_id
_entity_poly.type
_entity_poly.pdbx_seq_one_letter_code
_entity_poly.pdbx_strand_id
1 'polypeptide(L)'
;GGFVKSDVEINYSLIEIKLYTKHGTLKYQTDCAPNNGYFMIPLYDKGDFILKIEPPLGWSFEPTSVDIHVDGINDICTKGGDINFVFTGFSVNGKVLSKGQTLGPAGVQVALRNAGSDINIQATITQPGGKFAFFKVLPGEYEIFASHPTWMLKEAKTVVRVTSSNAYAASPLIVAGYNVSGSVRSDGEPMKGVMFLLFSSSVTKEDVVGCNISPVDGFQSRDESLSYLCSVVSKEDGSFSFLSLPSGKYTVIPFYRGERITFDVAPSRLDFLVEHDSLQIEPVFHVMGFSVTGRVLNGPEGEGVADATVTLNNQIKVKTKADGSFRLENITTGTYTIHAKKEHLFFDTITVKIAPNTPQLANIIATGFSVCGRISVTRFPDTVKQISRYKVTMIPEDKDKAALVTTETDPHGAFCFEAKSGTYNIQVIIPEAETRAGLALKPKMFPVTVTDRPIMDVTFSQFLASVSGKISCLDSCGDLMVTLQSVSRQGEKRTLQLSGNRDSVSFTFENVLPGKYKVSIVHEDWCWKNKSLELEVMEEDVSGVEFRQTGYMLRCSLSHAITLEFYQDGNGPENVGVYNLSKGVNRFCLSKPGVYEVTPRSCHQFEHEYYTYDTSSPSILTLTAVRHHVLGTIVTDKLMDVTVTIKSSIDSEPALVLGPLKSVQELRREQQLAEIESRRQEREKKGQEEEGTKPPVQEMVEELQGPFLYEFSYWARSGEKITVTPSSKELLFYPPYVEAFVSGESCPGKLIEIHGKAGLFLEGRIHPELEGVEIVISEKGATSPLITVFTDDKGAYSVGPLHSDLEYTITAQKEGFVLTAVEGTVGDFKAFALAGVTFEIKSEDDQALAGVLLSLSGGVFRSNLLTQDNGMLTFSNLSPGQYYFKPMMKEFRFEPSSQMIEVQEGQNLKIRITGYRTAYSCYGTVSSLNGEPEQGVSVEAVGQKDCSIYGEDTITDEEGKFRLRGLRPGCVYHIQLKAEGNDHIERALPQHRAIEVGNSDIDDVNIIAFRQINQFDLSGNVITSSEYLSTLCVKLYKSENLDNPIHTVNLGLSLFFHFPPLLRDGENYVVLLDSTLPKSQYDYTLPQVSFTAIGYHKHITLVFSPTRKLPEQDIAQGSYIALPLTLLLLLAGYNHDKLIPLLLQLTTRLQGVRALGQAGSDTGGSEDAKRQTKKQKTRRT
;
A
#
# COMPACT_ATOMS: atom_id res chain seq x y z
N GLY A 1 83.09 27.72 10.53
CA GLY A 1 82.38 29.02 10.53
C GLY A 1 81.74 29.19 9.18
N GLY A 2 81.43 30.40 8.78
CA GLY A 2 80.84 30.66 7.47
C GLY A 2 80.70 32.15 7.18
N PHE A 3 80.31 32.49 5.96
CA PHE A 3 80.11 33.88 5.55
C PHE A 3 78.72 34.08 4.94
N VAL A 4 78.08 35.18 5.31
CA VAL A 4 77.02 35.79 4.51
C VAL A 4 77.67 36.71 3.49
N LYS A 5 77.45 36.42 2.21
CA LYS A 5 78.06 37.12 1.06
C LYS A 5 76.99 37.90 0.31
N SER A 6 77.36 39.05 -0.22
CA SER A 6 76.49 39.86 -1.08
C SER A 6 77.33 40.60 -2.11
N ASP A 7 76.85 40.62 -3.36
CA ASP A 7 77.46 41.41 -4.44
C ASP A 7 77.05 42.89 -4.39
N VAL A 8 76.14 43.25 -3.49
CA VAL A 8 75.66 44.61 -3.23
C VAL A 8 75.81 44.98 -1.76
N GLU A 9 75.99 46.26 -1.45
CA GLU A 9 76.14 46.73 -0.07
C GLU A 9 74.86 46.48 0.74
N ILE A 10 74.94 45.55 1.70
CA ILE A 10 73.88 45.24 2.66
C ILE A 10 74.41 45.35 4.09
N ASN A 11 73.52 45.66 5.04
CA ASN A 11 73.89 45.72 6.45
C ASN A 11 73.83 44.32 7.08
N TYR A 12 74.99 43.67 7.23
CA TYR A 12 75.10 42.33 7.80
C TYR A 12 74.68 42.25 9.28
N SER A 13 74.69 43.36 10.04
CA SER A 13 74.30 43.36 11.46
C SER A 13 72.82 43.08 11.71
N LEU A 14 72.00 43.10 10.67
CA LEU A 14 70.57 42.81 10.75
C LEU A 14 70.26 41.32 10.48
N ILE A 15 71.30 40.48 10.35
CA ILE A 15 71.18 39.08 9.94
C ILE A 15 71.63 38.18 11.09
N GLU A 16 70.75 37.26 11.48
CA GLU A 16 71.02 36.24 12.49
C GLU A 16 71.22 34.87 11.84
N ILE A 17 72.11 34.05 12.41
CA ILE A 17 72.29 32.64 12.05
C ILE A 17 71.93 31.76 13.24
N LYS A 18 71.01 30.80 13.03
CA LYS A 18 70.47 29.92 14.09
C LYS A 18 70.71 28.46 13.77
N LEU A 19 71.03 27.68 14.81
CA LEU A 19 71.26 26.24 14.74
C LEU A 19 70.14 25.49 15.48
N TYR A 20 69.47 24.55 14.80
CA TYR A 20 68.37 23.75 15.33
C TYR A 20 68.71 22.26 15.37
N THR A 21 68.07 21.50 16.27
CA THR A 21 68.04 20.03 16.22
C THR A 21 67.04 19.54 15.15
N LYS A 22 67.13 18.27 14.76
CA LYS A 22 66.22 17.63 13.80
C LYS A 22 64.74 17.60 14.25
N HIS A 23 64.46 17.66 15.55
CA HIS A 23 63.10 17.75 16.12
C HIS A 23 62.58 19.21 16.23
N GLY A 24 63.34 20.19 15.74
CA GLY A 24 62.94 21.60 15.69
C GLY A 24 63.31 22.43 16.92
N THR A 25 64.13 21.92 17.84
CA THR A 25 64.56 22.66 19.04
C THR A 25 65.75 23.57 18.74
N LEU A 26 65.69 24.84 19.12
CA LEU A 26 66.81 25.79 18.95
C LEU A 26 67.97 25.43 19.89
N LYS A 27 69.19 25.29 19.34
CA LYS A 27 70.42 24.94 20.07
C LYS A 27 71.34 26.14 20.28
N TYR A 28 71.51 27.00 19.26
CA TYR A 28 72.41 28.15 19.32
C TYR A 28 71.98 29.25 18.34
N GLN A 29 72.33 30.50 18.64
CA GLN A 29 72.10 31.67 17.79
C GLN A 29 73.32 32.59 17.82
N THR A 30 73.69 33.17 16.68
CA THR A 30 74.74 34.19 16.57
C THR A 30 74.40 35.23 15.51
N ASP A 31 74.89 36.45 15.69
CA ASP A 31 74.81 37.52 14.70
C ASP A 31 75.98 37.43 13.71
N CYS A 32 75.79 37.98 12.51
CA CYS A 32 76.88 38.12 11.54
C CYS A 32 77.77 39.34 11.85
N ALA A 33 79.08 39.19 11.61
CA ALA A 33 80.04 40.29 11.74
C ALA A 33 79.69 41.43 10.77
N PRO A 34 79.53 42.69 11.24
CA PRO A 34 79.02 43.80 10.41
C PRO A 34 79.88 44.16 9.19
N ASN A 35 81.19 43.88 9.24
CA ASN A 35 82.18 44.31 8.25
C ASN A 35 82.41 43.29 7.12
N ASN A 36 82.26 42.00 7.38
CA ASN A 36 82.59 40.95 6.41
C ASN A 36 81.57 39.80 6.35
N GLY A 37 80.47 39.87 7.11
CA GLY A 37 79.42 38.85 7.12
C GLY A 37 79.84 37.51 7.73
N TYR A 38 81.00 37.43 8.37
CA TYR A 38 81.47 36.19 9.01
C TYR A 38 80.62 35.81 10.22
N PHE A 39 80.34 34.53 10.40
CA PHE A 39 79.70 33.98 11.58
C PHE A 39 80.42 32.71 12.06
N MET A 40 80.34 32.45 13.36
CA MET A 40 80.93 31.27 13.99
C MET A 40 80.03 30.75 15.11
N ILE A 41 79.70 29.46 15.05
CA ILE A 41 78.92 28.77 16.09
C ILE A 41 79.81 27.66 16.67
N PRO A 42 80.08 27.65 17.99
CA PRO A 42 80.78 26.55 18.64
C PRO A 42 79.84 25.34 18.77
N LEU A 43 80.30 24.16 18.35
CA LEU A 43 79.51 22.92 18.41
C LEU A 43 80.35 21.82 19.07
N TYR A 44 79.87 21.34 20.23
CA TYR A 44 80.57 20.35 21.06
C TYR A 44 79.91 18.95 21.03
N ASP A 45 78.64 18.88 20.64
CA ASP A 45 77.85 17.65 20.58
C ASP A 45 77.94 17.00 19.19
N LYS A 46 78.04 15.66 19.13
CA LYS A 46 77.90 14.91 17.87
C LYS A 46 76.42 14.69 17.55
N GLY A 47 76.02 14.84 16.29
CA GLY A 47 74.63 14.63 15.87
C GLY A 47 74.21 15.37 14.59
N ASP A 48 72.91 15.30 14.29
CA ASP A 48 72.26 15.98 13.15
C ASP A 48 71.74 17.37 13.59
N PHE A 49 72.13 18.40 12.85
CA PHE A 49 71.71 19.79 13.07
C PHE A 49 71.27 20.46 11.76
N ILE A 50 70.48 21.52 11.88
CA ILE A 50 70.03 22.36 10.76
C ILE A 50 70.43 23.80 11.04
N LEU A 51 71.28 24.38 10.19
CA LEU A 51 71.70 25.77 10.24
C LEU A 51 70.79 26.63 9.36
N LYS A 52 70.22 27.71 9.89
CA LYS A 52 69.29 28.60 9.19
C LYS A 52 69.75 30.05 9.26
N ILE A 53 69.53 30.80 8.18
CA ILE A 53 69.71 32.26 8.14
C ILE A 53 68.36 32.95 8.37
N GLU A 54 68.32 33.94 9.27
CA GLU A 54 67.13 34.75 9.58
C GLU A 54 67.40 36.23 9.26
N PRO A 55 66.97 36.71 8.08
CA PRO A 55 67.14 38.10 7.66
C PRO A 55 65.89 38.97 7.89
N PRO A 56 65.97 40.31 7.70
CA PRO A 56 64.80 41.19 7.72
C PRO A 56 63.74 40.83 6.65
N LEU A 57 62.47 41.10 6.96
CA LEU A 57 61.36 40.83 6.05
C LEU A 57 61.58 41.48 4.66
N GLY A 58 61.53 40.67 3.61
CA GLY A 58 61.71 41.09 2.21
C GLY A 58 63.14 40.95 1.67
N TRP A 59 64.12 40.54 2.48
CA TRP A 59 65.47 40.22 2.04
C TRP A 59 65.57 38.73 1.68
N SER A 60 66.20 38.41 0.55
CA SER A 60 66.25 37.04 0.03
C SER A 60 67.68 36.48 0.04
N PHE A 61 67.88 35.23 0.47
CA PHE A 61 69.18 34.55 0.53
C PHE A 61 69.13 33.13 -0.04
N GLU A 62 70.26 32.62 -0.53
CA GLU A 62 70.39 31.26 -1.05
C GLU A 62 71.73 30.62 -0.61
N PRO A 63 71.71 29.41 0.01
CA PRO A 63 70.54 28.71 0.53
C PRO A 63 69.85 29.47 1.69
N THR A 64 68.67 29.05 2.15
CA THR A 64 68.03 29.60 3.37
C THR A 64 68.28 28.73 4.61
N SER A 65 68.70 27.48 4.41
CA SER A 65 69.12 26.55 5.45
C SER A 65 70.09 25.50 4.91
N VAL A 66 70.93 24.95 5.78
CA VAL A 66 71.92 23.91 5.48
C VAL A 66 71.87 22.82 6.55
N ASP A 67 71.70 21.57 6.15
CA ASP A 67 71.76 20.42 7.05
C ASP A 67 73.22 20.03 7.33
N ILE A 68 73.56 19.82 8.61
CA ILE A 68 74.91 19.54 9.09
C ILE A 68 74.90 18.26 9.91
N HIS A 69 75.69 17.26 9.50
CA HIS A 69 75.94 16.05 10.27
C HIS A 69 77.35 16.09 10.87
N VAL A 70 77.47 16.04 12.20
CA VAL A 70 78.76 16.21 12.89
C VAL A 70 79.19 14.91 13.56
N ASP A 71 80.17 14.23 12.93
CA ASP A 71 80.72 12.93 13.36
C ASP A 71 82.06 13.06 14.10
N GLY A 72 82.74 14.22 13.97
CA GLY A 72 84.02 14.53 14.59
C GLY A 72 85.23 13.91 13.87
N ILE A 73 85.06 13.40 12.65
CA ILE A 73 86.13 12.73 11.87
C ILE A 73 86.11 13.18 10.40
N ASN A 74 84.97 13.08 9.72
CA ASN A 74 84.83 13.30 8.28
C ASN A 74 83.86 14.42 7.90
N ASP A 75 83.23 15.07 8.88
CA ASP A 75 82.28 16.16 8.67
C ASP A 75 82.92 17.48 8.21
N ILE A 76 82.09 18.37 7.65
CA ILE A 76 82.52 19.67 7.10
C ILE A 76 83.13 20.58 8.18
N CYS A 77 82.67 20.48 9.43
CA CYS A 77 83.18 21.28 10.54
C CYS A 77 84.58 20.78 10.96
N THR A 78 84.78 19.46 11.05
CA THR A 78 86.07 18.84 11.38
C THR A 78 87.13 19.05 10.27
N LYS A 79 86.70 19.15 9.01
CA LYS A 79 87.58 19.47 7.86
C LYS A 79 87.88 20.96 7.69
N GLY A 80 87.33 21.83 8.55
CA GLY A 80 87.52 23.28 8.46
C GLY A 80 86.84 23.93 7.25
N GLY A 81 85.78 23.33 6.70
CA GLY A 81 85.00 23.89 5.60
C GLY A 81 84.06 25.01 6.07
N ASP A 82 83.88 26.03 5.23
CA ASP A 82 82.96 27.15 5.49
C ASP A 82 81.58 26.92 4.87
N ILE A 83 80.52 27.27 5.61
CA ILE A 83 79.12 27.23 5.13
C ILE A 83 78.68 28.66 4.79
N ASN A 84 78.34 28.93 3.53
CA ASN A 84 78.07 30.29 3.07
C ASN A 84 76.61 30.51 2.66
N PHE A 85 76.10 31.72 2.92
CA PHE A 85 74.78 32.19 2.47
C PHE A 85 74.96 33.38 1.54
N VAL A 86 74.27 33.42 0.40
CA VAL A 86 74.43 34.49 -0.60
C VAL A 86 73.16 35.33 -0.70
N PHE A 87 73.27 36.66 -0.58
CA PHE A 87 72.17 37.60 -0.78
C PHE A 87 71.73 37.66 -2.24
N THR A 88 70.42 37.65 -2.49
CA THR A 88 69.83 37.56 -3.84
C THR A 88 68.91 38.73 -4.19
N GLY A 89 68.59 39.64 -3.25
CA GLY A 89 67.84 40.88 -3.52
C GLY A 89 66.75 41.22 -2.50
N PHE A 90 66.09 42.36 -2.73
CA PHE A 90 65.01 42.93 -1.91
C PHE A 90 63.63 42.62 -2.49
N SER A 91 62.57 43.03 -1.77
CA SER A 91 61.18 42.95 -2.24
C SER A 91 60.67 44.27 -2.80
N VAL A 92 59.80 44.19 -3.82
CA VAL A 92 59.13 45.33 -4.46
C VAL A 92 57.63 45.14 -4.39
N ASN A 93 56.90 46.10 -3.80
CA ASN A 93 55.47 45.97 -3.51
C ASN A 93 54.61 47.03 -4.24
N GLY A 94 53.37 46.70 -4.56
CA GLY A 94 52.42 47.67 -5.14
C GLY A 94 50.96 47.22 -5.09
N LYS A 95 50.06 48.04 -5.68
CA LYS A 95 48.61 47.77 -5.73
C LYS A 95 47.99 48.06 -7.10
N VAL A 96 46.98 47.28 -7.47
CA VAL A 96 46.02 47.54 -8.55
C VAL A 96 44.66 47.86 -7.93
N LEU A 97 44.00 48.92 -8.37
CA LEU A 97 42.72 49.42 -7.86
C LEU A 97 41.62 49.34 -8.93
N SER A 98 40.36 49.28 -8.51
CA SER A 98 39.22 49.48 -9.41
C SER A 98 38.87 50.96 -9.50
N LYS A 99 38.42 51.43 -10.67
CA LYS A 99 38.05 52.83 -10.90
C LYS A 99 37.04 53.31 -9.86
N GLY A 100 37.39 54.37 -9.13
CA GLY A 100 36.55 54.99 -8.10
C GLY A 100 36.55 54.28 -6.73
N GLN A 101 37.39 53.24 -6.54
CA GLN A 101 37.45 52.45 -5.31
C GLN A 101 38.84 52.47 -4.64
N THR A 102 38.89 52.21 -3.33
CA THR A 102 40.14 52.11 -2.54
C THR A 102 40.76 50.71 -2.53
N LEU A 103 40.02 49.73 -3.05
CA LEU A 103 40.42 48.34 -3.21
C LEU A 103 40.41 47.98 -4.70
N GLY A 104 41.03 46.86 -5.04
CA GLY A 104 41.05 46.37 -6.41
C GLY A 104 41.13 44.85 -6.53
N PRO A 105 41.17 44.38 -7.78
CA PRO A 105 40.92 42.98 -8.12
C PRO A 105 42.14 42.08 -7.85
N ALA A 106 41.87 40.83 -7.50
CA ALA A 106 42.84 39.75 -7.66
C ALA A 106 42.91 39.32 -9.13
N GLY A 107 43.96 38.61 -9.54
CA GLY A 107 44.02 38.02 -10.88
C GLY A 107 44.61 38.92 -11.98
N VAL A 108 45.01 40.16 -11.68
CA VAL A 108 45.69 41.02 -12.64
C VAL A 108 47.15 40.60 -12.75
N GLN A 109 47.61 40.29 -13.96
CA GLN A 109 49.01 39.95 -14.20
C GLN A 109 49.85 41.21 -14.10
N VAL A 110 50.88 41.18 -13.26
CA VAL A 110 51.80 42.30 -13.04
C VAL A 110 53.22 41.83 -13.34
N ALA A 111 53.91 42.54 -14.24
CA ALA A 111 55.27 42.21 -14.66
C ALA A 111 56.25 43.33 -14.30
N LEU A 112 57.41 42.97 -13.78
CA LEU A 112 58.54 43.85 -13.50
C LEU A 112 59.53 43.80 -14.67
N ARG A 113 59.89 44.96 -15.21
CA ARG A 113 60.84 45.14 -16.33
C ARG A 113 61.94 46.12 -15.93
N ASN A 114 63.10 46.01 -16.57
CA ASN A 114 64.12 47.05 -16.46
C ASN A 114 63.64 48.33 -17.16
N ALA A 115 63.97 49.49 -16.62
CA ALA A 115 63.64 50.75 -17.26
C ALA A 115 64.18 50.81 -18.71
N GLY A 116 63.28 50.95 -19.69
CA GLY A 116 63.63 51.00 -21.12
C GLY A 116 63.81 49.65 -21.82
N SER A 117 63.49 48.51 -21.17
CA SER A 117 63.50 47.17 -21.76
C SER A 117 62.10 46.56 -21.79
N ASP A 118 61.76 45.85 -22.87
CA ASP A 118 60.51 45.09 -22.97
C ASP A 118 60.59 43.66 -22.37
N ILE A 119 61.76 43.28 -21.83
CA ILE A 119 61.97 41.95 -21.26
C ILE A 119 61.44 41.91 -19.82
N ASN A 120 60.47 41.02 -19.57
CA ASN A 120 59.98 40.73 -18.23
C ASN A 120 61.07 40.03 -17.41
N ILE A 121 61.42 40.62 -16.26
CA ILE A 121 62.36 40.03 -15.29
C ILE A 121 61.61 39.07 -14.38
N GLN A 122 60.46 39.51 -13.88
CA GLN A 122 59.56 38.73 -13.04
C GLN A 122 58.12 39.07 -13.39
N ALA A 123 57.23 38.10 -13.19
CA ALA A 123 55.80 38.29 -13.29
C ALA A 123 55.11 37.66 -12.07
N THR A 124 54.09 38.33 -11.58
CA THR A 124 53.25 37.88 -10.47
C THR A 124 51.80 38.23 -10.77
N ILE A 125 50.88 37.83 -9.91
CA ILE A 125 49.45 38.09 -10.05
C ILE A 125 48.98 38.81 -8.78
N THR A 126 48.07 39.77 -8.91
CA THR A 126 47.50 40.45 -7.75
C THR A 126 46.72 39.51 -6.86
N GLN A 127 46.90 39.68 -5.55
CA GLN A 127 46.13 39.04 -4.49
C GLN A 127 44.83 39.84 -4.19
N PRO A 128 43.89 39.28 -3.41
CA PRO A 128 42.70 40.00 -2.95
C PRO A 128 43.04 41.37 -2.32
N GLY A 129 42.29 42.40 -2.70
CA GLY A 129 42.61 43.79 -2.38
C GLY A 129 43.69 44.42 -3.27
N GLY A 130 44.05 43.76 -4.37
CA GLY A 130 44.87 44.29 -5.46
C GLY A 130 46.37 44.31 -5.21
N LYS A 131 46.87 43.68 -4.14
CA LYS A 131 48.29 43.76 -3.73
C LYS A 131 49.16 42.82 -4.57
N PHE A 132 50.39 43.23 -4.87
CA PHE A 132 51.39 42.37 -5.50
C PHE A 132 52.79 42.62 -4.91
N ALA A 133 53.67 41.61 -5.01
CA ALA A 133 55.05 41.68 -4.56
C ALA A 133 55.99 40.90 -5.49
N PHE A 134 57.19 41.44 -5.74
CA PHE A 134 58.32 40.78 -6.39
C PHE A 134 59.43 40.53 -5.35
N PHE A 135 60.18 39.44 -5.46
CA PHE A 135 61.24 39.05 -4.52
C PHE A 135 62.55 38.83 -5.27
N LYS A 136 63.71 38.80 -4.58
CA LYS A 136 65.02 38.69 -5.24
C LYS A 136 65.28 39.79 -6.29
N VAL A 137 64.84 41.03 -6.00
CA VAL A 137 65.05 42.18 -6.89
C VAL A 137 66.30 42.95 -6.44
N LEU A 138 67.29 43.05 -7.31
CA LEU A 138 68.52 43.79 -7.01
C LEU A 138 68.30 45.32 -7.07
N PRO A 139 69.20 46.13 -6.50
CA PRO A 139 69.15 47.58 -6.61
C PRO A 139 69.14 48.04 -8.08
N GLY A 140 68.22 48.94 -8.45
CA GLY A 140 68.02 49.37 -9.83
C GLY A 140 66.72 50.16 -10.05
N GLU A 141 66.53 50.66 -11.27
CA GLU A 141 65.30 51.32 -11.71
C GLU A 141 64.48 50.39 -12.62
N TYR A 142 63.21 50.20 -12.25
CA TYR A 142 62.31 49.23 -12.88
C TYR A 142 60.97 49.86 -13.25
N GLU A 143 60.31 49.27 -14.24
CA GLU A 143 58.95 49.57 -14.65
C GLU A 143 58.03 48.38 -14.34
N ILE A 144 56.81 48.67 -13.90
CA ILE A 144 55.79 47.69 -13.56
C ILE A 144 54.63 47.85 -14.54
N PHE A 145 54.24 46.75 -15.18
CA PHE A 145 53.14 46.70 -16.14
C PHE A 145 52.05 45.77 -15.66
N ALA A 146 50.79 46.21 -15.74
CA ALA A 146 49.63 45.37 -15.48
C ALA A 146 48.86 45.06 -16.78
N SER A 147 48.41 43.83 -16.90
CA SER A 147 47.56 43.37 -18.01
C SER A 147 46.53 42.36 -17.53
N HIS A 148 45.38 42.35 -18.20
CA HIS A 148 44.34 41.33 -17.99
C HIS A 148 43.78 40.88 -19.35
N PRO A 149 43.43 39.60 -19.56
CA PRO A 149 42.91 39.12 -20.84
C PRO A 149 41.58 39.75 -21.27
N THR A 150 40.73 40.12 -20.30
CA THR A 150 39.34 40.56 -20.56
C THR A 150 38.99 41.93 -19.99
N TRP A 151 39.77 42.45 -19.03
CA TRP A 151 39.45 43.72 -18.38
C TRP A 151 40.25 44.85 -18.99
N MET A 152 39.61 45.99 -19.15
CA MET A 152 40.26 47.18 -19.65
C MET A 152 40.94 47.92 -18.49
N LEU A 153 42.23 48.22 -18.61
CA LEU A 153 42.96 49.04 -17.64
C LEU A 153 42.99 50.50 -18.08
N LYS A 154 42.74 51.41 -17.14
CA LYS A 154 42.90 52.86 -17.34
C LYS A 154 44.35 53.29 -17.12
N GLU A 155 44.99 52.78 -16.08
CA GLU A 155 46.40 53.03 -15.76
C GLU A 155 47.12 51.68 -15.65
N ALA A 156 47.87 51.32 -16.70
CA ALA A 156 48.48 49.99 -16.85
C ALA A 156 50.00 49.96 -16.58
N LYS A 157 50.63 51.11 -16.27
CA LYS A 157 52.08 51.23 -16.08
C LYS A 157 52.43 52.12 -14.88
N THR A 158 53.44 51.73 -14.10
CA THR A 158 54.05 52.54 -13.03
C THR A 158 55.56 52.26 -12.91
N VAL A 159 56.29 53.03 -12.10
CA VAL A 159 57.75 52.94 -11.95
C VAL A 159 58.14 52.65 -10.50
N VAL A 160 59.32 52.04 -10.30
CA VAL A 160 59.88 51.75 -8.96
C VAL A 160 61.40 51.79 -8.96
N ARG A 161 61.99 52.33 -7.89
CA ARG A 161 63.44 52.41 -7.70
C ARG A 161 63.84 51.64 -6.44
N VAL A 162 64.65 50.61 -6.61
CA VAL A 162 65.21 49.77 -5.53
C VAL A 162 66.60 50.28 -5.19
N THR A 163 66.86 50.55 -3.91
CA THR A 163 68.17 51.01 -3.40
C THR A 163 68.74 49.98 -2.42
N SER A 164 68.80 50.27 -1.12
CA SER A 164 69.34 49.37 -0.09
C SER A 164 68.26 48.77 0.83
N SER A 165 66.98 48.87 0.44
CA SER A 165 65.84 48.33 1.16
C SER A 165 64.71 47.91 0.22
N ASN A 166 63.65 47.31 0.77
CA ASN A 166 62.41 47.06 0.05
C ASN A 166 61.87 48.35 -0.58
N ALA A 167 61.25 48.25 -1.76
CA ALA A 167 60.72 49.38 -2.51
C ALA A 167 59.22 49.25 -2.80
N TYR A 168 58.58 50.38 -3.15
CA TYR A 168 57.16 50.45 -3.47
C TYR A 168 56.94 51.12 -4.83
N ALA A 169 55.92 50.66 -5.57
CA ALA A 169 55.48 51.29 -6.80
C ALA A 169 55.10 52.77 -6.58
N ALA A 170 55.47 53.66 -7.50
CA ALA A 170 55.25 55.10 -7.37
C ALA A 170 53.77 55.51 -7.40
N SER A 171 52.93 54.77 -8.14
CA SER A 171 51.49 54.98 -8.25
C SER A 171 50.74 53.65 -8.34
N PRO A 172 49.46 53.58 -7.91
CA PRO A 172 48.64 52.40 -8.14
C PRO A 172 48.29 52.27 -9.62
N LEU A 173 48.02 51.04 -10.05
CA LEU A 173 47.49 50.72 -11.38
C LEU A 173 45.95 50.68 -11.29
N ILE A 174 45.20 50.98 -12.36
CA ILE A 174 43.73 51.14 -12.30
C ILE A 174 43.01 50.32 -13.38
N VAL A 175 42.04 49.49 -12.97
CA VAL A 175 41.08 48.80 -13.85
C VAL A 175 39.87 49.70 -14.12
N ALA A 176 39.53 49.90 -15.40
CA ALA A 176 38.48 50.81 -15.86
C ALA A 176 37.07 50.26 -15.64
N GLY A 177 36.87 48.95 -15.80
CA GLY A 177 35.58 48.29 -15.63
C GLY A 177 35.63 46.80 -15.98
N TYR A 178 34.55 46.10 -15.66
CA TYR A 178 34.42 44.65 -15.69
C TYR A 178 33.36 44.21 -16.72
N ASN A 179 33.51 43.01 -17.26
CA ASN A 179 32.53 42.45 -18.19
C ASN A 179 31.32 41.93 -17.41
N VAL A 180 30.12 42.31 -17.85
CA VAL A 180 28.88 41.82 -17.26
C VAL A 180 28.05 41.11 -18.30
N SER A 181 27.83 39.81 -18.12
CA SER A 181 27.09 38.98 -19.08
C SER A 181 25.81 38.42 -18.45
N GLY A 182 24.81 38.17 -19.27
CA GLY A 182 23.60 37.47 -18.89
C GLY A 182 23.09 36.61 -20.03
N SER A 183 22.05 35.84 -19.79
CA SER A 183 21.40 35.05 -20.83
C SER A 183 19.89 35.08 -20.72
N VAL A 184 19.23 34.85 -21.84
CA VAL A 184 17.78 34.74 -21.95
C VAL A 184 17.40 33.47 -22.66
N ARG A 185 16.46 32.73 -22.07
CA ARG A 185 16.00 31.43 -22.55
C ARG A 185 14.48 31.35 -22.55
N SER A 186 13.94 30.55 -23.44
CA SER A 186 12.54 30.13 -23.48
C SER A 186 12.54 28.61 -23.53
N ASP A 187 11.98 27.90 -22.54
CA ASP A 187 12.03 26.43 -22.48
C ASP A 187 13.41 25.82 -22.59
N GLY A 188 14.38 26.50 -22.00
CA GLY A 188 15.75 26.06 -22.00
C GLY A 188 16.48 26.25 -23.34
N GLU A 189 15.78 26.70 -24.39
CA GLU A 189 16.34 27.13 -25.67
C GLU A 189 16.76 28.61 -25.62
N PRO A 190 17.90 28.97 -26.23
CA PRO A 190 18.37 30.35 -26.28
C PRO A 190 17.45 31.25 -27.10
N MET A 191 17.11 32.44 -26.58
CA MET A 191 16.22 33.38 -27.29
C MET A 191 16.99 34.56 -27.88
N LYS A 192 16.99 34.67 -29.22
CA LYS A 192 17.56 35.81 -29.94
C LYS A 192 16.58 36.99 -29.95
N GLY A 193 17.12 38.22 -29.89
CA GLY A 193 16.37 39.43 -30.20
C GLY A 193 15.63 40.08 -29.02
N VAL A 194 15.90 39.64 -27.79
CA VAL A 194 15.41 40.31 -26.57
C VAL A 194 16.33 41.48 -26.24
N MET A 195 15.76 42.67 -26.03
CA MET A 195 16.53 43.87 -25.67
C MET A 195 16.67 43.96 -24.15
N PHE A 196 17.88 44.29 -23.68
CA PHE A 196 18.21 44.51 -22.28
C PHE A 196 18.64 45.95 -22.08
N LEU A 197 17.87 46.69 -21.29
CA LEU A 197 18.06 48.11 -21.02
C LEU A 197 18.79 48.29 -19.69
N LEU A 198 19.94 48.97 -19.69
CA LEU A 198 20.77 49.20 -18.50
C LEU A 198 20.55 50.59 -17.93
N PHE A 199 20.44 50.67 -16.61
CA PHE A 199 20.25 51.90 -15.85
C PHE A 199 21.22 51.94 -14.65
N SER A 200 21.56 53.15 -14.19
CA SER A 200 22.32 53.35 -12.95
C SER A 200 21.98 54.69 -12.29
N SER A 201 22.19 54.76 -10.98
CA SER A 201 22.14 55.99 -10.18
C SER A 201 23.51 56.56 -9.82
N SER A 202 24.60 55.78 -10.01
CA SER A 202 25.96 56.13 -9.55
C SER A 202 27.00 56.22 -10.66
N VAL A 203 26.67 55.79 -11.88
CA VAL A 203 27.59 55.72 -13.02
C VAL A 203 27.02 56.53 -14.17
N THR A 204 27.87 57.25 -14.90
CA THR A 204 27.45 58.07 -16.05
C THR A 204 27.65 57.32 -17.37
N LYS A 205 27.00 57.81 -18.43
CA LYS A 205 27.03 57.16 -19.77
C LYS A 205 28.43 57.11 -20.37
N GLU A 206 29.29 58.07 -20.05
CA GLU A 206 30.63 58.22 -20.60
C GLU A 206 31.61 57.16 -20.08
N ASP A 207 31.27 56.52 -18.95
CA ASP A 207 32.11 55.54 -18.27
C ASP A 207 31.81 54.09 -18.69
N VAL A 208 30.82 53.88 -19.57
CA VAL A 208 30.38 52.57 -20.05
C VAL A 208 30.77 52.37 -21.51
N VAL A 209 31.32 51.20 -21.84
CA VAL A 209 31.78 50.87 -23.19
C VAL A 209 31.13 49.58 -23.67
N GLY A 210 30.74 49.54 -24.97
CA GLY A 210 30.29 48.32 -25.65
C GLY A 210 28.78 48.07 -25.71
N CYS A 211 27.94 49.11 -25.62
CA CYS A 211 26.47 49.00 -25.71
C CYS A 211 25.84 50.19 -26.47
N ASN A 212 24.58 50.06 -26.89
CA ASN A 212 23.87 51.06 -27.69
C ASN A 212 23.18 52.12 -26.81
N ILE A 213 23.57 53.39 -26.95
CA ILE A 213 23.10 54.50 -26.10
C ILE A 213 21.76 55.10 -26.60
N SER A 214 21.24 54.63 -27.74
CA SER A 214 20.01 55.15 -28.34
C SER A 214 18.75 54.83 -27.50
N PRO A 215 17.73 55.71 -27.47
CA PRO A 215 16.44 55.42 -26.81
C PRO A 215 15.67 54.29 -27.49
N VAL A 216 14.88 53.53 -26.74
CA VAL A 216 14.10 52.37 -27.23
C VAL A 216 12.61 52.71 -27.32
N ASP A 217 12.02 52.59 -28.51
CA ASP A 217 10.63 52.97 -28.80
C ASP A 217 9.59 52.11 -28.05
N GLY A 218 8.55 52.75 -27.51
CA GLY A 218 7.45 52.09 -26.81
C GLY A 218 7.74 51.68 -25.36
N PHE A 219 8.95 51.94 -24.86
CA PHE A 219 9.30 51.78 -23.44
C PHE A 219 9.14 53.12 -22.70
N GLN A 220 8.27 53.16 -21.69
CA GLN A 220 8.12 54.31 -20.78
C GLN A 220 8.65 53.91 -19.41
N SER A 221 9.78 54.48 -18.98
CA SER A 221 10.28 54.30 -17.62
C SER A 221 9.31 54.97 -16.64
N ARG A 222 8.92 54.26 -15.58
CA ARG A 222 8.07 54.78 -14.49
C ARG A 222 8.88 55.32 -13.31
N ASP A 223 10.21 55.22 -13.35
CA ASP A 223 11.11 55.56 -12.25
C ASP A 223 12.07 56.69 -12.67
N GLU A 224 11.87 57.90 -12.12
CA GLU A 224 12.67 59.10 -12.42
C GLU A 224 14.05 59.08 -11.73
N SER A 225 14.28 58.16 -10.79
CA SER A 225 15.54 58.08 -10.02
C SER A 225 16.67 57.33 -10.74
N LEU A 226 16.34 56.64 -11.85
CA LEU A 226 17.27 55.81 -12.61
C LEU A 226 17.57 56.44 -13.97
N SER A 227 18.85 56.73 -14.22
CA SER A 227 19.30 57.22 -15.52
C SER A 227 19.54 56.05 -16.48
N TYR A 228 18.91 56.07 -17.66
CA TYR A 228 19.20 55.11 -18.73
C TYR A 228 20.64 55.27 -19.18
N LEU A 229 21.40 54.17 -19.25
CA LEU A 229 22.79 54.18 -19.71
C LEU A 229 22.87 53.76 -21.18
N CYS A 230 22.44 52.53 -21.48
CA CYS A 230 22.50 51.95 -22.82
C CYS A 230 21.71 50.63 -22.90
N SER A 231 21.66 50.00 -24.07
CA SER A 231 21.00 48.73 -24.32
C SER A 231 21.85 47.75 -25.12
N VAL A 232 21.57 46.46 -24.96
CA VAL A 232 22.16 45.36 -25.72
C VAL A 232 21.07 44.38 -26.15
N VAL A 233 21.30 43.63 -27.23
CA VAL A 233 20.36 42.65 -27.76
C VAL A 233 20.93 41.24 -27.58
N SER A 234 20.09 40.28 -27.18
CA SER A 234 20.50 38.89 -27.08
C SER A 234 20.86 38.28 -28.42
N LYS A 235 21.97 37.53 -28.44
CA LYS A 235 22.50 36.81 -29.61
C LYS A 235 21.74 35.49 -29.85
N GLU A 236 22.14 34.75 -30.89
CA GLU A 236 21.55 33.45 -31.25
C GLU A 236 21.66 32.39 -30.16
N ASP A 237 22.72 32.45 -29.35
CA ASP A 237 22.94 31.60 -28.18
C ASP A 237 22.24 32.15 -26.92
N GLY A 238 21.40 33.18 -27.06
CA GLY A 238 20.63 33.78 -25.97
C GLY A 238 21.49 34.62 -25.03
N SER A 239 22.79 34.78 -25.30
CA SER A 239 23.69 35.58 -24.46
C SER A 239 23.57 37.07 -24.78
N PHE A 240 23.73 37.91 -23.75
CA PHE A 240 23.95 39.35 -23.88
C PHE A 240 25.06 39.79 -22.92
N SER A 241 25.78 40.85 -23.25
CA SER A 241 26.95 41.27 -22.47
C SER A 241 27.23 42.76 -22.58
N PHE A 242 27.55 43.39 -21.46
CA PHE A 242 28.11 44.73 -21.33
C PHE A 242 29.63 44.63 -21.13
N LEU A 243 30.41 45.17 -22.08
CA LEU A 243 31.83 44.89 -22.18
C LEU A 243 32.67 45.47 -21.03
N SER A 244 32.39 46.70 -20.60
CA SER A 244 33.12 47.35 -19.51
C SER A 244 32.20 48.21 -18.66
N LEU A 245 31.88 47.71 -17.47
CA LEU A 245 31.11 48.41 -16.43
C LEU A 245 32.01 48.72 -15.22
N PRO A 246 32.18 49.99 -14.82
CA PRO A 246 32.85 50.34 -13.58
C PRO A 246 32.15 49.74 -12.35
N SER A 247 32.87 49.65 -11.23
CA SER A 247 32.31 49.21 -9.95
C SER A 247 31.17 50.15 -9.51
N GLY A 248 29.95 49.63 -9.34
CA GLY A 248 28.77 50.44 -9.10
C GLY A 248 27.45 49.65 -9.15
N LYS A 249 26.34 50.31 -8.82
CA LYS A 249 25.00 49.72 -8.81
C LYS A 249 24.29 49.94 -10.14
N TYR A 250 23.67 48.90 -10.67
CA TYR A 250 22.98 48.90 -11.96
C TYR A 250 21.62 48.21 -11.86
N THR A 251 20.75 48.56 -12.80
CA THR A 251 19.46 47.90 -13.01
C THR A 251 19.33 47.53 -14.47
N VAL A 252 18.98 46.28 -14.78
CA VAL A 252 18.69 45.81 -16.13
C VAL A 252 17.21 45.45 -16.27
N ILE A 253 16.59 45.89 -17.38
CA ILE A 253 15.18 45.65 -17.68
C ILE A 253 15.06 44.99 -19.06
N PRO A 254 14.52 43.76 -19.16
CA PRO A 254 14.25 43.11 -20.45
C PRO A 254 13.01 43.74 -21.13
N PHE A 255 13.09 43.91 -22.44
CA PHE A 255 12.00 44.45 -23.25
C PHE A 255 11.90 43.72 -24.60
N TYR A 256 10.70 43.24 -24.94
CA TYR A 256 10.42 42.56 -26.20
C TYR A 256 8.95 42.78 -26.65
N ARG A 257 8.73 43.13 -27.93
CA ARG A 257 7.38 43.33 -28.50
C ARG A 257 7.31 42.83 -29.94
N GLY A 258 6.54 41.75 -30.19
CA GLY A 258 6.20 41.24 -31.53
C GLY A 258 4.80 41.70 -32.00
N GLU A 259 4.48 41.54 -33.30
CA GLU A 259 3.26 42.09 -33.93
C GLU A 259 1.92 41.58 -33.36
N ARG A 260 1.86 40.38 -32.76
CA ARG A 260 0.62 39.78 -32.18
C ARG A 260 0.86 38.94 -30.92
N ILE A 261 2.07 38.99 -30.35
CA ILE A 261 2.48 38.18 -29.21
C ILE A 261 3.19 39.11 -28.21
N THR A 262 2.72 39.11 -26.97
CA THR A 262 3.41 39.71 -25.82
C THR A 262 4.08 38.58 -25.05
N PHE A 263 5.37 38.73 -24.81
CA PHE A 263 6.15 37.77 -24.03
C PHE A 263 6.43 38.35 -22.66
N ASP A 264 6.05 37.63 -21.61
CA ASP A 264 6.39 38.00 -20.24
C ASP A 264 7.76 37.41 -19.89
N VAL A 265 8.76 38.29 -19.80
CA VAL A 265 10.13 37.92 -19.43
C VAL A 265 10.31 38.10 -17.92
N ALA A 266 10.67 37.03 -17.22
CA ALA A 266 10.95 37.02 -15.79
C ALA A 266 12.46 36.80 -15.53
N PRO A 267 13.11 37.58 -14.66
CA PRO A 267 12.56 38.72 -13.93
C PRO A 267 12.34 39.93 -14.86
N SER A 268 11.27 40.69 -14.62
CA SER A 268 10.92 41.88 -15.43
C SER A 268 11.80 43.11 -15.13
N ARG A 269 12.61 43.04 -14.08
CA ARG A 269 13.62 44.01 -13.64
C ARG A 269 14.64 43.25 -12.78
N LEU A 270 15.93 43.57 -12.90
CA LEU A 270 16.96 43.01 -12.05
C LEU A 270 17.98 44.06 -11.65
N ASP A 271 18.16 44.26 -10.35
CA ASP A 271 19.17 45.16 -9.78
C ASP A 271 20.43 44.34 -9.45
N PHE A 272 21.62 44.82 -9.81
CA PHE A 272 22.89 44.13 -9.58
C PHE A 272 24.03 45.10 -9.24
N LEU A 273 25.07 44.58 -8.58
CA LEU A 273 26.26 45.32 -8.16
C LEU A 273 27.50 44.77 -8.88
N VAL A 274 28.25 45.64 -9.53
CA VAL A 274 29.58 45.31 -10.05
C VAL A 274 30.62 45.70 -8.99
N GLU A 275 31.38 44.73 -8.48
CA GLU A 275 32.42 44.95 -7.48
C GLU A 275 33.82 45.00 -8.14
N HIS A 276 34.68 44.02 -7.85
CA HIS A 276 36.06 43.94 -8.32
C HIS A 276 36.30 42.78 -9.31
N ASP A 277 35.26 42.25 -9.95
CA ASP A 277 35.36 41.14 -10.91
C ASP A 277 34.26 41.25 -11.98
N SER A 278 34.44 40.53 -13.10
CA SER A 278 33.39 40.26 -14.07
C SER A 278 32.20 39.57 -13.41
N LEU A 279 31.00 39.98 -13.79
CA LEU A 279 29.76 39.46 -13.20
C LEU A 279 28.94 38.73 -14.25
N GLN A 280 28.58 37.49 -13.97
CA GLN A 280 27.52 36.81 -14.71
C GLN A 280 26.21 37.01 -13.95
N ILE A 281 25.24 37.64 -14.61
CA ILE A 281 23.93 37.95 -14.06
C ILE A 281 23.15 36.63 -13.88
N GLU A 282 22.78 36.35 -12.64
CA GLU A 282 21.86 35.28 -12.24
C GLU A 282 20.67 35.91 -11.46
N PRO A 283 19.42 35.53 -11.74
CA PRO A 283 18.99 34.40 -12.56
C PRO A 283 18.98 34.69 -14.08
N VAL A 284 18.98 33.60 -14.88
CA VAL A 284 18.72 33.65 -16.32
C VAL A 284 17.34 34.25 -16.58
N PHE A 285 17.21 35.12 -17.57
CA PHE A 285 15.92 35.68 -17.97
C PHE A 285 15.10 34.61 -18.71
N HIS A 286 13.91 34.28 -18.21
CA HIS A 286 13.03 33.28 -18.79
C HIS A 286 11.83 33.94 -19.45
N VAL A 287 11.51 33.51 -20.66
CA VAL A 287 10.25 33.82 -21.31
C VAL A 287 9.19 32.84 -20.77
N MET A 288 8.25 33.32 -19.95
CA MET A 288 7.43 32.47 -19.06
C MET A 288 6.15 31.88 -19.69
N GLY A 289 5.81 32.24 -20.94
CA GLY A 289 4.68 31.63 -21.65
C GLY A 289 4.17 32.44 -22.83
N PHE A 290 3.36 31.80 -23.66
CA PHE A 290 2.64 32.40 -24.79
C PHE A 290 1.21 31.83 -24.87
N SER A 291 0.30 32.51 -25.58
CA SER A 291 -1.11 32.08 -25.69
C SER A 291 -1.41 31.39 -27.02
N VAL A 292 -2.20 30.31 -26.99
CA VAL A 292 -2.54 29.48 -28.17
C VAL A 292 -4.06 29.28 -28.27
N THR A 293 -4.59 29.17 -29.48
CA THR A 293 -6.05 29.06 -29.74
C THR A 293 -6.41 27.78 -30.51
N GLY A 294 -7.63 27.26 -30.34
CA GLY A 294 -8.10 26.04 -31.02
C GLY A 294 -9.64 25.97 -31.14
N ARG A 295 -10.17 24.95 -31.83
CA ARG A 295 -11.62 24.72 -32.01
C ARG A 295 -12.01 23.24 -31.87
N VAL A 296 -13.22 22.98 -31.35
CA VAL A 296 -13.86 21.64 -31.30
C VAL A 296 -15.10 21.62 -32.19
N LEU A 297 -15.21 20.63 -33.08
CA LEU A 297 -16.28 20.49 -34.06
C LEU A 297 -16.96 19.10 -33.94
N ASN A 298 -18.23 19.00 -34.31
CA ASN A 298 -18.97 17.73 -34.32
C ASN A 298 -18.70 16.87 -35.59
N GLY A 299 -17.86 17.36 -36.51
CA GLY A 299 -17.42 16.65 -37.71
C GLY A 299 -16.37 17.46 -38.48
N PRO A 300 -15.78 16.91 -39.56
CA PRO A 300 -14.75 17.60 -40.36
C PRO A 300 -15.19 18.95 -40.93
N GLU A 301 -16.44 19.07 -41.35
CA GLU A 301 -17.10 20.31 -41.80
C GLU A 301 -18.27 20.70 -40.87
N GLY A 302 -18.22 20.21 -39.63
CA GLY A 302 -19.30 20.33 -38.67
C GLY A 302 -19.35 21.68 -37.93
N GLU A 303 -20.44 21.89 -37.19
CA GLU A 303 -20.62 23.05 -36.31
C GLU A 303 -19.74 22.96 -35.06
N GLY A 304 -19.48 24.13 -34.45
CA GLY A 304 -18.70 24.23 -33.22
C GLY A 304 -19.41 23.60 -32.03
N VAL A 305 -18.73 22.71 -31.31
CA VAL A 305 -19.30 22.07 -30.12
C VAL A 305 -19.15 23.00 -28.93
N ALA A 306 -20.25 23.60 -28.48
CA ALA A 306 -20.28 24.46 -27.30
C ALA A 306 -20.18 23.68 -25.99
N ASP A 307 -19.57 24.27 -24.96
CA ASP A 307 -19.40 23.69 -23.62
C ASP A 307 -18.71 22.31 -23.62
N ALA A 308 -17.92 21.99 -24.65
CA ALA A 308 -17.04 20.85 -24.63
C ALA A 308 -15.89 21.16 -23.66
N THR A 309 -15.63 20.22 -22.74
CA THR A 309 -14.50 20.35 -21.82
C THR A 309 -13.27 19.83 -22.52
N VAL A 310 -12.36 20.73 -22.91
CA VAL A 310 -11.06 20.39 -23.48
C VAL A 310 -10.07 20.31 -22.34
N THR A 311 -9.46 19.14 -22.18
CA THR A 311 -8.45 18.88 -21.17
C THR A 311 -7.08 18.66 -21.79
N LEU A 312 -6.09 19.44 -21.37
CA LEU A 312 -4.68 19.31 -21.77
C LEU A 312 -3.93 18.48 -20.71
N ASN A 313 -3.31 17.36 -21.09
CA ASN A 313 -2.59 16.43 -20.21
C ASN A 313 -3.37 16.06 -18.93
N ASN A 314 -4.69 15.88 -19.03
CA ASN A 314 -5.63 15.62 -17.92
C ASN A 314 -5.70 16.68 -16.80
N GLN A 315 -5.07 17.85 -16.95
CA GLN A 315 -5.00 18.87 -15.89
C GLN A 315 -5.73 20.17 -16.24
N ILE A 316 -5.40 20.80 -17.38
CA ILE A 316 -5.95 22.11 -17.74
C ILE A 316 -7.31 21.91 -18.40
N LYS A 317 -8.40 22.35 -17.76
CA LYS A 317 -9.77 22.22 -18.28
C LYS A 317 -10.27 23.58 -18.76
N VAL A 318 -10.51 23.71 -20.07
CA VAL A 318 -11.16 24.88 -20.66
C VAL A 318 -12.47 24.46 -21.31
N LYS A 319 -13.47 25.34 -21.28
CA LYS A 319 -14.73 25.14 -21.99
C LYS A 319 -14.71 25.90 -23.32
N THR A 320 -15.22 25.26 -24.36
CA THR A 320 -15.39 25.88 -25.67
C THR A 320 -16.54 26.88 -25.67
N LYS A 321 -16.38 27.96 -26.45
CA LYS A 321 -17.43 28.95 -26.72
C LYS A 321 -18.48 28.38 -27.67
N ALA A 322 -19.53 29.16 -27.94
CA ALA A 322 -20.64 28.79 -28.84
C ALA A 322 -20.18 28.40 -30.26
N ASP A 323 -19.07 28.96 -30.74
CA ASP A 323 -18.49 28.66 -32.06
C ASP A 323 -17.44 27.52 -32.01
N GLY A 324 -17.37 26.80 -30.88
CA GLY A 324 -16.39 25.74 -30.63
C GLY A 324 -14.98 26.23 -30.29
N SER A 325 -14.72 27.54 -30.28
CA SER A 325 -13.39 28.09 -30.03
C SER A 325 -12.98 28.07 -28.55
N PHE A 326 -11.69 27.90 -28.29
CA PHE A 326 -11.09 28.00 -26.97
C PHE A 326 -9.70 28.63 -27.03
N ARG A 327 -9.30 29.30 -25.95
CA ARG A 327 -7.97 29.90 -25.79
C ARG A 327 -7.29 29.28 -24.57
N LEU A 328 -6.03 28.94 -24.75
CA LEU A 328 -5.15 28.44 -23.71
C LEU A 328 -4.10 29.52 -23.41
N GLU A 329 -4.04 29.95 -22.16
CA GLU A 329 -3.10 30.96 -21.66
C GLU A 329 -1.98 30.29 -20.87
N ASN A 330 -0.82 30.95 -20.77
CA ASN A 330 0.38 30.42 -20.11
C ASN A 330 0.79 29.05 -20.67
N ILE A 331 0.71 28.89 -22.00
CA ILE A 331 1.11 27.68 -22.69
C ILE A 331 2.57 27.78 -23.08
N THR A 332 3.19 26.62 -23.05
CA THR A 332 4.62 26.48 -23.15
C THR A 332 5.00 25.37 -24.12
N THR A 333 6.26 25.28 -24.50
CA THR A 333 6.73 24.50 -25.66
C THR A 333 6.92 23.02 -25.31
N GLY A 334 5.84 22.24 -25.13
CA GLY A 334 5.98 20.83 -24.72
C GLY A 334 4.87 19.82 -25.10
N THR A 335 5.13 18.55 -25.50
CA THR A 335 4.12 17.64 -26.15
C THR A 335 2.86 17.48 -25.31
N TYR A 336 1.70 17.74 -25.94
CA TYR A 336 0.43 17.82 -25.24
C TYR A 336 -0.52 16.80 -25.82
N THR A 337 -1.13 16.04 -24.91
CA THR A 337 -2.29 15.18 -25.16
C THR A 337 -3.53 15.99 -24.87
N ILE A 338 -4.39 16.13 -25.88
CA ILE A 338 -5.63 16.88 -25.78
C ILE A 338 -6.78 15.90 -25.81
N HIS A 339 -7.61 15.95 -24.77
CA HIS A 339 -8.84 15.16 -24.67
C HIS A 339 -10.02 16.11 -24.65
N ALA A 340 -10.96 15.94 -25.57
CA ALA A 340 -12.23 16.65 -25.54
C ALA A 340 -13.30 15.74 -24.93
N LYS A 341 -14.09 16.28 -24.01
CA LYS A 341 -15.20 15.57 -23.37
C LYS A 341 -16.49 16.38 -23.52
N LYS A 342 -17.50 15.75 -24.10
CA LYS A 342 -18.88 16.26 -24.17
C LYS A 342 -19.83 15.07 -24.00
N GLU A 343 -20.96 15.30 -23.36
CA GLU A 343 -21.99 14.26 -23.24
C GLU A 343 -22.50 13.87 -24.63
N HIS A 344 -22.70 12.56 -24.85
CA HIS A 344 -23.15 11.95 -26.11
C HIS A 344 -22.25 12.08 -27.36
N LEU A 345 -21.12 12.80 -27.27
CA LEU A 345 -20.12 12.90 -28.33
C LEU A 345 -18.79 12.33 -27.83
N PHE A 346 -18.19 11.46 -28.63
CA PHE A 346 -16.94 10.80 -28.32
C PHE A 346 -15.85 11.35 -29.24
N PHE A 347 -14.68 11.60 -28.67
CA PHE A 347 -13.53 12.20 -29.36
C PHE A 347 -12.30 11.33 -29.12
N ASP A 348 -11.53 11.10 -30.17
CA ASP A 348 -10.23 10.47 -30.04
C ASP A 348 -9.23 11.42 -29.37
N THR A 349 -8.24 10.83 -28.71
CA THR A 349 -7.21 11.57 -27.99
C THR A 349 -6.13 12.04 -28.96
N ILE A 350 -5.88 13.35 -29.05
CA ILE A 350 -4.94 13.92 -30.04
C ILE A 350 -3.64 14.32 -29.34
N THR A 351 -2.50 13.91 -29.89
CA THR A 351 -1.17 14.35 -29.43
C THR A 351 -0.63 15.38 -30.41
N VAL A 352 -0.44 16.63 -29.99
CA VAL A 352 -0.02 17.75 -30.86
C VAL A 352 1.27 18.40 -30.36
N LYS A 353 2.02 19.05 -31.26
CA LYS A 353 3.21 19.85 -30.93
C LYS A 353 2.95 21.38 -30.99
N ILE A 354 2.88 22.04 -29.83
CA ILE A 354 2.76 23.49 -29.61
C ILE A 354 4.14 24.16 -29.41
N ALA A 355 4.41 25.24 -30.13
CA ALA A 355 5.63 26.05 -30.01
C ALA A 355 5.28 27.51 -30.34
N PRO A 356 6.17 28.49 -30.05
CA PRO A 356 5.88 29.91 -30.29
C PRO A 356 5.55 30.25 -31.76
N ASN A 357 5.91 29.38 -32.71
CA ASN A 357 5.59 29.49 -34.13
C ASN A 357 4.28 28.78 -34.57
N THR A 358 3.56 28.10 -33.67
CA THR A 358 2.26 27.44 -33.93
C THR A 358 1.13 28.07 -33.11
N PRO A 359 0.67 29.30 -33.44
CA PRO A 359 -0.30 30.06 -32.64
C PRO A 359 -1.73 29.47 -32.64
N GLN A 360 -2.02 28.50 -33.54
CA GLN A 360 -3.34 27.90 -33.70
C GLN A 360 -3.26 26.37 -33.82
N LEU A 361 -4.12 25.67 -33.08
CA LEU A 361 -4.26 24.22 -33.09
C LEU A 361 -5.16 23.73 -34.22
N ALA A 362 -4.92 22.49 -34.68
CA ALA A 362 -5.84 21.78 -35.57
C ALA A 362 -7.21 21.53 -34.90
N ASN A 363 -8.27 21.45 -35.70
CA ASN A 363 -9.63 21.23 -35.20
C ASN A 363 -9.78 19.84 -34.57
N ILE A 364 -10.39 19.76 -33.38
CA ILE A 364 -10.72 18.51 -32.70
C ILE A 364 -12.11 18.08 -33.15
N ILE A 365 -12.24 16.89 -33.77
CA ILE A 365 -13.49 16.41 -34.36
C ILE A 365 -14.04 15.20 -33.60
N ALA A 366 -15.37 15.11 -33.47
CA ALA A 366 -16.03 13.94 -32.88
C ALA A 366 -15.85 12.70 -33.78
N THR A 367 -15.52 11.56 -33.17
CA THR A 367 -15.25 10.27 -33.83
C THR A 367 -16.34 9.22 -33.56
N GLY A 368 -17.21 9.47 -32.58
CA GLY A 368 -18.36 8.63 -32.27
C GLY A 368 -19.51 9.41 -31.65
N PHE A 369 -20.71 8.86 -31.74
CA PHE A 369 -21.95 9.45 -31.22
C PHE A 369 -22.75 8.42 -30.43
N SER A 370 -23.51 8.88 -29.43
CA SER A 370 -24.46 8.01 -28.73
C SER A 370 -25.65 7.67 -29.61
N VAL A 371 -25.99 6.38 -29.67
CA VAL A 371 -27.26 5.89 -30.20
C VAL A 371 -28.06 5.31 -29.04
N CYS A 372 -29.02 6.09 -28.58
CA CYS A 372 -29.86 5.77 -27.45
C CYS A 372 -31.30 5.51 -27.86
N GLY A 373 -31.97 4.68 -27.08
CA GLY A 373 -33.35 4.31 -27.31
C GLY A 373 -34.04 3.83 -26.05
N ARG A 374 -35.34 3.52 -26.19
CA ARG A 374 -36.17 3.02 -25.11
C ARG A 374 -37.09 1.89 -25.55
N ILE A 375 -37.26 0.92 -24.65
CA ILE A 375 -38.24 -0.17 -24.77
C ILE A 375 -39.43 0.16 -23.88
N SER A 376 -40.61 0.29 -24.49
CA SER A 376 -41.88 0.62 -23.82
C SER A 376 -42.81 -0.59 -23.81
N VAL A 377 -42.94 -1.21 -22.64
CA VAL A 377 -43.88 -2.29 -22.37
C VAL A 377 -45.01 -1.72 -21.50
N THR A 378 -46.24 -1.71 -22.02
CA THR A 378 -47.39 -1.10 -21.33
C THR A 378 -48.12 -2.10 -20.43
N ARG A 379 -48.08 -3.39 -20.78
CA ARG A 379 -48.70 -4.47 -20.02
C ARG A 379 -47.71 -5.60 -19.81
N PHE A 380 -47.08 -5.58 -18.64
CA PHE A 380 -46.15 -6.63 -18.26
C PHE A 380 -46.91 -7.95 -17.98
N PRO A 381 -46.32 -9.11 -18.31
CA PRO A 381 -46.84 -10.38 -17.85
C PRO A 381 -46.76 -10.47 -16.32
N ASP A 382 -47.72 -11.13 -15.67
CA ASP A 382 -47.92 -11.11 -14.21
C ASP A 382 -46.69 -11.56 -13.37
N THR A 383 -45.73 -12.27 -13.97
CA THR A 383 -44.49 -12.75 -13.32
C THR A 383 -43.41 -11.68 -13.21
N VAL A 384 -43.52 -10.56 -13.93
CA VAL A 384 -42.48 -9.54 -14.04
C VAL A 384 -43.09 -8.19 -13.65
N LYS A 385 -42.80 -7.72 -12.43
CA LYS A 385 -43.35 -6.45 -11.89
C LYS A 385 -42.64 -5.19 -12.39
N GLN A 386 -41.50 -5.34 -13.08
CA GLN A 386 -40.68 -4.25 -13.60
C GLN A 386 -39.86 -4.74 -14.80
N ILE A 387 -39.51 -3.84 -15.73
CA ILE A 387 -38.60 -4.10 -16.86
C ILE A 387 -37.36 -4.86 -16.37
N SER A 388 -37.17 -6.09 -16.87
CA SER A 388 -35.89 -6.78 -16.78
C SER A 388 -34.89 -6.08 -17.70
N ARG A 389 -33.59 -6.16 -17.39
CA ARG A 389 -32.57 -5.60 -18.28
C ARG A 389 -32.56 -6.39 -19.59
N TYR A 390 -33.15 -5.82 -20.65
CA TYR A 390 -33.17 -6.45 -21.96
C TYR A 390 -31.80 -6.31 -22.62
N LYS A 391 -31.31 -7.39 -23.21
CA LYS A 391 -30.10 -7.33 -24.01
C LYS A 391 -30.44 -6.75 -25.38
N VAL A 392 -29.82 -5.64 -25.73
CA VAL A 392 -29.98 -4.97 -27.01
C VAL A 392 -28.69 -5.17 -27.82
N THR A 393 -28.82 -5.52 -29.09
CA THR A 393 -27.70 -5.75 -30.00
C THR A 393 -27.76 -4.76 -31.15
N MET A 394 -26.65 -4.07 -31.40
CA MET A 394 -26.46 -3.20 -32.56
C MET A 394 -25.61 -3.93 -33.59
N ILE A 395 -26.18 -4.16 -34.77
CA ILE A 395 -25.60 -4.94 -35.86
C ILE A 395 -25.29 -3.99 -37.01
N PRO A 396 -24.02 -3.75 -37.34
CA PRO A 396 -23.66 -2.97 -38.53
C PRO A 396 -24.15 -3.66 -39.80
N GLU A 397 -24.71 -2.90 -40.74
CA GLU A 397 -25.25 -3.44 -41.99
C GLU A 397 -24.15 -3.97 -42.92
N ASP A 398 -22.93 -3.43 -42.79
CA ASP A 398 -21.76 -3.82 -43.57
C ASP A 398 -21.10 -5.08 -42.96
N LYS A 399 -21.31 -6.24 -43.61
CA LYS A 399 -21.10 -7.58 -43.02
C LYS A 399 -19.64 -8.02 -42.84
N ASP A 400 -18.66 -7.25 -43.31
CA ASP A 400 -17.34 -7.82 -43.59
C ASP A 400 -16.22 -7.58 -42.57
N LYS A 401 -16.45 -6.95 -41.39
CA LYS A 401 -15.42 -6.92 -40.31
C LYS A 401 -15.80 -6.34 -38.93
N ALA A 402 -17.04 -5.97 -38.66
CA ALA A 402 -17.36 -5.26 -37.42
C ALA A 402 -17.91 -6.20 -36.34
N ALA A 403 -17.38 -6.08 -35.12
CA ALA A 403 -17.86 -6.79 -33.95
C ALA A 403 -19.29 -6.34 -33.60
N LEU A 404 -20.19 -7.30 -33.34
CA LEU A 404 -21.52 -7.05 -32.80
C LEU A 404 -21.38 -6.37 -31.43
N VAL A 405 -22.01 -5.21 -31.24
CA VAL A 405 -21.99 -4.49 -29.96
C VAL A 405 -23.27 -4.80 -29.21
N THR A 406 -23.17 -5.33 -28.00
CA THR A 406 -24.31 -5.66 -27.14
C THR A 406 -24.29 -4.82 -25.87
N THR A 407 -25.43 -4.27 -25.48
CA THR A 407 -25.64 -3.55 -24.21
C THR A 407 -26.88 -4.06 -23.50
N GLU A 408 -27.07 -3.69 -22.25
CA GLU A 408 -28.26 -4.00 -21.45
C GLU A 408 -29.08 -2.73 -21.21
N THR A 409 -30.41 -2.83 -21.19
CA THR A 409 -31.25 -1.70 -20.80
C THR A 409 -31.13 -1.39 -19.32
N ASP A 410 -31.32 -0.13 -18.96
CA ASP A 410 -31.52 0.29 -17.58
C ASP A 410 -32.90 -0.18 -17.04
N PRO A 411 -33.17 0.00 -15.72
CA PRO A 411 -34.45 -0.37 -15.12
C PRO A 411 -35.69 0.37 -15.64
N HIS A 412 -35.50 1.42 -16.46
CA HIS A 412 -36.55 2.22 -17.10
C HIS A 412 -36.72 1.89 -18.59
N GLY A 413 -35.95 0.91 -19.09
CA GLY A 413 -35.96 0.43 -20.48
C GLY A 413 -35.09 1.23 -21.44
N ALA A 414 -34.26 2.16 -20.95
CA ALA A 414 -33.37 2.96 -21.78
C ALA A 414 -32.03 2.23 -22.05
N PHE A 415 -31.48 2.39 -23.24
CA PHE A 415 -30.17 1.85 -23.62
C PHE A 415 -29.41 2.86 -24.48
N CYS A 416 -28.08 2.77 -24.48
CA CYS A 416 -27.21 3.58 -25.33
C CYS A 416 -26.02 2.76 -25.84
N PHE A 417 -25.64 3.01 -27.10
CA PHE A 417 -24.43 2.50 -27.73
C PHE A 417 -23.50 3.66 -28.10
N GLU A 418 -22.20 3.42 -28.06
CA GLU A 418 -21.22 4.25 -28.76
C GLU A 418 -21.09 3.73 -30.20
N ALA A 419 -21.39 4.58 -31.18
CA ALA A 419 -21.36 4.22 -32.59
C ALA A 419 -20.56 5.23 -33.41
N LYS A 420 -19.73 4.72 -34.32
CA LYS A 420 -19.11 5.54 -35.38
C LYS A 420 -20.14 5.83 -36.47
N SER A 421 -19.88 6.83 -37.30
CA SER A 421 -20.72 7.13 -38.48
C SER A 421 -20.92 5.89 -39.37
N GLY A 422 -22.16 5.52 -39.65
CA GLY A 422 -22.52 4.30 -40.38
C GLY A 422 -23.99 3.88 -40.19
N THR A 423 -24.42 2.86 -40.93
CA THR A 423 -25.78 2.29 -40.83
C THR A 423 -25.79 0.99 -40.02
N TYR A 424 -26.72 0.90 -39.07
CA TYR A 424 -26.85 -0.18 -38.10
C TYR A 424 -28.31 -0.64 -38.00
N ASN A 425 -28.51 -1.90 -37.65
CA ASN A 425 -29.79 -2.47 -37.26
C ASN A 425 -29.76 -2.83 -35.78
N ILE A 426 -30.71 -2.31 -35.02
CA ILE A 426 -30.84 -2.58 -33.58
C ILE A 426 -31.91 -3.64 -33.37
N GLN A 427 -31.58 -4.66 -32.57
CA GLN A 427 -32.48 -5.75 -32.22
C GLN A 427 -32.49 -5.97 -30.71
N VAL A 428 -33.69 -6.09 -30.15
CA VAL A 428 -33.90 -6.47 -28.74
C VAL A 428 -33.99 -7.99 -28.63
N ILE A 429 -33.19 -8.57 -27.73
CA ILE A 429 -33.27 -9.98 -27.37
C ILE A 429 -34.18 -10.10 -26.14
N ILE A 430 -35.40 -10.57 -26.37
CA ILE A 430 -36.37 -10.83 -25.31
C ILE A 430 -36.08 -12.21 -24.72
N PRO A 431 -35.90 -12.35 -23.40
CA PRO A 431 -35.71 -13.65 -22.75
C PRO A 431 -36.83 -14.62 -23.09
N GLU A 432 -36.50 -15.90 -23.31
CA GLU A 432 -37.49 -16.92 -23.67
C GLU A 432 -38.64 -17.05 -22.65
N ALA A 433 -38.40 -16.70 -21.38
CA ALA A 433 -39.43 -16.67 -20.34
C ALA A 433 -40.50 -15.60 -20.60
N GLU A 434 -40.10 -14.42 -21.08
CA GLU A 434 -41.00 -13.29 -21.35
C GLU A 434 -41.70 -13.43 -22.71
N THR A 435 -41.00 -13.99 -23.70
CA THR A 435 -41.60 -14.41 -24.97
C THR A 435 -42.68 -15.48 -24.74
N ARG A 436 -42.42 -16.48 -23.86
CA ARG A 436 -43.44 -17.44 -23.41
C ARG A 436 -44.59 -16.79 -22.63
N ALA A 437 -44.31 -15.66 -21.99
CA ALA A 437 -45.30 -14.82 -21.33
C ALA A 437 -45.97 -13.80 -22.29
N GLY A 438 -45.84 -13.98 -23.61
CA GLY A 438 -46.59 -13.24 -24.62
C GLY A 438 -46.10 -11.84 -24.90
N LEU A 439 -44.92 -11.47 -24.40
CA LEU A 439 -44.31 -10.20 -24.75
C LEU A 439 -43.73 -10.29 -26.17
N ALA A 440 -44.30 -9.50 -27.07
CA ALA A 440 -43.78 -9.29 -28.42
C ALA A 440 -43.61 -7.78 -28.66
N LEU A 441 -42.47 -7.39 -29.26
CA LEU A 441 -42.13 -6.00 -29.55
C LEU A 441 -42.26 -5.69 -31.04
N LYS A 442 -42.70 -4.47 -31.35
CA LYS A 442 -42.83 -3.90 -32.69
C LYS A 442 -42.08 -2.57 -32.77
N PRO A 443 -41.20 -2.36 -33.77
CA PRO A 443 -40.76 -3.34 -34.79
C PRO A 443 -39.78 -4.39 -34.21
N LYS A 444 -39.57 -5.51 -34.91
CA LYS A 444 -38.62 -6.57 -34.49
C LYS A 444 -37.15 -6.18 -34.66
N MET A 445 -36.85 -5.33 -35.65
CA MET A 445 -35.54 -4.73 -35.91
C MET A 445 -35.75 -3.26 -36.26
N PHE A 446 -34.88 -2.38 -35.77
CA PHE A 446 -34.97 -0.92 -35.99
C PHE A 446 -33.71 -0.43 -36.72
N PRO A 447 -33.81 0.01 -37.98
CA PRO A 447 -32.67 0.56 -38.74
C PRO A 447 -32.32 1.97 -38.29
N VAL A 448 -31.03 2.28 -38.17
CA VAL A 448 -30.49 3.55 -37.69
C VAL A 448 -29.25 3.95 -38.49
N THR A 449 -29.15 5.22 -38.91
CA THR A 449 -27.97 5.76 -39.62
C THR A 449 -27.35 6.91 -38.83
N VAL A 450 -26.12 6.72 -38.34
CA VAL A 450 -25.35 7.71 -37.58
C VAL A 450 -24.48 8.54 -38.52
N THR A 451 -24.63 9.87 -38.50
CA THR A 451 -23.84 10.81 -39.33
C THR A 451 -22.88 11.65 -38.49
N ASP A 452 -23.40 12.74 -37.90
CA ASP A 452 -22.67 13.85 -37.26
C ASP A 452 -23.33 14.31 -35.95
N ARG A 453 -24.33 13.55 -35.47
CA ARG A 453 -25.15 13.86 -34.30
C ARG A 453 -25.60 12.59 -33.57
N PRO A 454 -25.82 12.66 -32.25
CA PRO A 454 -26.38 11.56 -31.49
C PRO A 454 -27.85 11.30 -31.88
N ILE A 455 -28.25 10.04 -31.79
CA ILE A 455 -29.60 9.55 -32.12
C ILE A 455 -30.24 9.07 -30.84
N MET A 456 -31.43 9.57 -30.49
CA MET A 456 -32.03 9.37 -29.16
C MET A 456 -33.45 8.79 -29.21
N ASP A 457 -33.99 8.56 -30.41
CA ASP A 457 -35.41 8.28 -30.68
C ASP A 457 -35.72 6.82 -31.04
N VAL A 458 -34.76 5.91 -30.85
CA VAL A 458 -34.97 4.48 -31.13
C VAL A 458 -35.99 3.91 -30.15
N THR A 459 -37.16 3.46 -30.64
CA THR A 459 -38.26 3.01 -29.76
C THR A 459 -38.81 1.64 -30.15
N PHE A 460 -38.92 0.74 -29.16
CA PHE A 460 -39.58 -0.56 -29.29
C PHE A 460 -40.85 -0.60 -28.41
N SER A 461 -42.00 -1.02 -28.95
CA SER A 461 -43.30 -1.02 -28.26
C SER A 461 -44.00 -2.39 -28.27
N GLN A 462 -44.85 -2.68 -27.29
CA GLN A 462 -45.54 -3.99 -27.16
C GLN A 462 -46.73 -4.18 -28.15
N PHE A 463 -46.94 -5.42 -28.63
CA PHE A 463 -48.06 -5.82 -29.52
C PHE A 463 -49.27 -6.48 -28.78
N LEU A 464 -50.52 -6.27 -29.25
CA LEU A 464 -51.80 -6.77 -28.69
C LEU A 464 -52.86 -7.08 -29.80
N ALA A 465 -53.65 -8.16 -29.66
CA ALA A 465 -54.65 -8.69 -30.64
C ALA A 465 -56.10 -8.88 -30.08
N SER A 466 -57.07 -9.43 -30.84
CA SER A 466 -58.50 -9.64 -30.45
C SER A 466 -59.07 -11.04 -30.80
N VAL A 467 -60.08 -11.56 -30.04
CA VAL A 467 -60.63 -12.95 -30.12
C VAL A 467 -62.19 -13.03 -30.04
N SER A 468 -62.92 -13.82 -30.87
CA SER A 468 -64.42 -13.89 -30.90
C SER A 468 -65.13 -15.27 -31.19
N GLY A 469 -66.42 -15.50 -30.78
CA GLY A 469 -67.21 -16.80 -30.89
C GLY A 469 -68.74 -16.85 -30.53
N LYS A 470 -69.38 -18.07 -30.38
CA LYS A 470 -70.85 -18.40 -30.17
C LYS A 470 -71.17 -19.59 -29.17
N ILE A 471 -72.40 -19.76 -28.62
CA ILE A 471 -72.83 -20.80 -27.60
C ILE A 471 -74.25 -21.40 -27.86
N SER A 472 -74.57 -22.67 -27.48
CA SER A 472 -75.90 -23.36 -27.57
C SER A 472 -76.32 -24.22 -26.32
N CYS A 473 -77.62 -24.32 -25.91
CA CYS A 473 -78.11 -25.01 -24.67
C CYS A 473 -79.19 -26.11 -24.86
N LEU A 474 -79.46 -26.98 -23.86
CA LEU A 474 -80.49 -28.09 -23.92
C LEU A 474 -81.93 -27.61 -23.68
N ASP A 475 -82.08 -26.52 -22.96
CA ASP A 475 -83.32 -25.76 -22.77
C ASP A 475 -82.97 -24.27 -23.02
N SER A 476 -83.54 -23.30 -22.31
CA SER A 476 -83.11 -21.88 -22.45
C SER A 476 -81.70 -21.61 -21.91
N CYS A 477 -80.86 -20.91 -22.66
CA CYS A 477 -79.58 -20.40 -22.17
C CYS A 477 -79.82 -19.30 -21.12
N GLY A 478 -79.70 -19.63 -19.83
CA GLY A 478 -79.78 -18.63 -18.75
C GLY A 478 -78.58 -17.67 -18.73
N ASP A 479 -78.25 -17.16 -17.55
CA ASP A 479 -77.04 -16.36 -17.37
C ASP A 479 -75.79 -17.26 -17.52
N LEU A 480 -75.00 -16.98 -18.56
CA LEU A 480 -73.82 -17.75 -18.92
C LEU A 480 -72.58 -16.86 -18.86
N MET A 481 -71.50 -17.41 -18.31
CA MET A 481 -70.23 -16.72 -18.22
C MET A 481 -69.21 -17.40 -19.13
N VAL A 482 -68.72 -16.68 -20.14
CA VAL A 482 -67.61 -17.14 -20.99
C VAL A 482 -66.33 -16.52 -20.50
N THR A 483 -65.31 -17.35 -20.39
CA THR A 483 -64.00 -16.96 -19.90
C THR A 483 -62.95 -17.24 -20.96
N LEU A 484 -62.16 -16.24 -21.34
CA LEU A 484 -60.91 -16.41 -22.05
C LEU A 484 -59.76 -16.45 -21.04
N GLN A 485 -59.06 -17.58 -20.94
CA GLN A 485 -57.94 -17.77 -20.02
C GLN A 485 -56.68 -18.15 -20.78
N SER A 486 -55.54 -17.52 -20.55
CA SER A 486 -54.28 -17.98 -21.15
C SER A 486 -53.89 -19.38 -20.63
N VAL A 487 -53.44 -20.27 -21.53
CA VAL A 487 -52.96 -21.63 -21.21
C VAL A 487 -51.55 -21.59 -20.62
N SER A 488 -50.70 -20.68 -21.12
CA SER A 488 -49.33 -20.52 -20.65
C SER A 488 -49.21 -19.56 -19.46
N ARG A 489 -50.14 -18.59 -19.33
CA ARG A 489 -50.10 -17.55 -18.28
C ARG A 489 -51.23 -17.73 -17.28
N GLN A 490 -50.93 -18.31 -16.11
CA GLN A 490 -51.90 -18.46 -15.02
C GLN A 490 -52.19 -17.08 -14.39
N GLY A 491 -53.40 -16.54 -14.60
CA GLY A 491 -53.85 -15.26 -14.03
C GLY A 491 -54.56 -14.35 -15.03
N GLU A 492 -54.20 -14.44 -16.31
CA GLU A 492 -54.84 -13.68 -17.38
C GLU A 492 -56.17 -14.32 -17.80
N LYS A 493 -57.20 -14.08 -16.97
CA LYS A 493 -58.57 -14.56 -17.14
C LYS A 493 -59.48 -13.38 -17.39
N ARG A 494 -60.13 -13.33 -18.55
CA ARG A 494 -61.18 -12.35 -18.85
C ARG A 494 -62.51 -13.04 -18.97
N THR A 495 -63.50 -12.53 -18.25
CA THR A 495 -64.86 -13.07 -18.22
C THR A 495 -65.82 -12.12 -18.89
N LEU A 496 -66.68 -12.65 -19.74
CA LEU A 496 -67.78 -11.93 -20.37
C LEU A 496 -69.08 -12.58 -19.91
N GLN A 497 -69.95 -11.78 -19.29
CA GLN A 497 -71.28 -12.18 -18.87
C GLN A 497 -72.23 -12.06 -20.06
N LEU A 498 -72.99 -13.12 -20.34
CA LEU A 498 -73.90 -13.23 -21.47
C LEU A 498 -75.27 -13.66 -20.94
N SER A 499 -76.31 -12.91 -21.26
CA SER A 499 -77.70 -13.24 -20.95
C SER A 499 -78.48 -13.36 -22.26
N GLY A 500 -79.15 -14.49 -22.51
CA GLY A 500 -79.90 -14.66 -23.75
C GLY A 500 -81.07 -15.62 -23.64
N ASN A 501 -82.30 -15.12 -23.72
CA ASN A 501 -83.56 -15.90 -23.72
C ASN A 501 -83.77 -16.76 -24.98
N ARG A 502 -82.70 -17.12 -25.70
CA ARG A 502 -82.71 -17.90 -26.92
C ARG A 502 -81.74 -19.05 -26.78
N ASP A 503 -81.91 -20.02 -27.65
CA ASP A 503 -81.10 -21.24 -27.63
C ASP A 503 -79.64 -21.01 -28.11
N SER A 504 -79.24 -19.77 -28.49
CA SER A 504 -77.83 -19.42 -28.83
C SER A 504 -77.41 -17.93 -28.67
N VAL A 505 -76.12 -17.64 -28.33
CA VAL A 505 -75.53 -16.29 -28.00
C VAL A 505 -74.05 -16.13 -28.48
N SER A 506 -73.53 -14.90 -28.77
CA SER A 506 -72.15 -14.59 -29.27
C SER A 506 -71.25 -13.73 -28.34
N PHE A 507 -69.91 -13.76 -28.46
CA PHE A 507 -68.93 -13.04 -27.60
C PHE A 507 -67.62 -12.57 -28.31
N THR A 508 -66.95 -11.53 -27.77
CA THR A 508 -65.64 -10.97 -28.25
C THR A 508 -64.75 -10.45 -27.11
N PHE A 509 -63.40 -10.57 -27.22
CA PHE A 509 -62.37 -10.08 -26.29
C PHE A 509 -61.27 -9.26 -27.01
N GLU A 510 -60.99 -8.02 -26.58
CA GLU A 510 -59.95 -7.13 -27.15
C GLU A 510 -58.64 -7.10 -26.33
N ASN A 511 -57.54 -6.52 -26.83
CA ASN A 511 -56.27 -6.33 -26.09
C ASN A 511 -55.65 -7.62 -25.51
N VAL A 512 -55.66 -8.69 -26.28
CA VAL A 512 -55.19 -10.04 -25.96
C VAL A 512 -53.71 -10.17 -26.34
N LEU A 513 -52.86 -10.56 -25.38
CA LEU A 513 -51.43 -10.78 -25.63
C LEU A 513 -51.22 -12.01 -26.52
N PRO A 514 -50.19 -12.07 -27.38
CA PRO A 514 -49.84 -13.30 -28.10
C PRO A 514 -49.66 -14.51 -27.16
N GLY A 515 -50.13 -15.67 -27.57
CA GLY A 515 -50.00 -16.92 -26.82
C GLY A 515 -51.17 -17.88 -26.99
N LYS A 516 -51.08 -19.03 -26.30
CA LYS A 516 -52.14 -20.04 -26.27
C LYS A 516 -53.19 -19.67 -25.22
N TYR A 517 -54.46 -19.76 -25.59
CA TYR A 517 -55.60 -19.45 -24.75
C TYR A 517 -56.61 -20.59 -24.75
N LYS A 518 -57.27 -20.75 -23.62
CA LYS A 518 -58.39 -21.64 -23.38
C LYS A 518 -59.63 -20.78 -23.13
N VAL A 519 -60.57 -20.81 -24.06
CA VAL A 519 -61.90 -20.26 -23.83
C VAL A 519 -62.71 -21.31 -23.07
N SER A 520 -63.47 -20.93 -22.07
CA SER A 520 -64.28 -21.84 -21.24
C SER A 520 -65.62 -21.23 -20.89
N ILE A 521 -66.62 -22.08 -20.65
CA ILE A 521 -67.97 -21.68 -20.25
C ILE A 521 -68.26 -22.20 -18.85
N VAL A 522 -68.77 -21.35 -17.96
CA VAL A 522 -68.96 -21.66 -16.54
C VAL A 522 -70.45 -21.76 -16.20
N HIS A 523 -70.90 -22.98 -15.89
CA HIS A 523 -72.16 -23.29 -15.22
C HIS A 523 -71.97 -24.62 -14.45
N GLU A 524 -72.01 -24.55 -13.13
CA GLU A 524 -71.46 -25.56 -12.21
C GLU A 524 -72.39 -26.75 -11.93
N ASP A 525 -73.70 -26.54 -12.11
CA ASP A 525 -74.72 -27.55 -11.88
C ASP A 525 -75.01 -28.39 -13.13
N TRP A 526 -74.40 -28.02 -14.26
CA TRP A 526 -74.59 -28.66 -15.57
C TRP A 526 -73.32 -29.37 -16.07
N CYS A 527 -73.49 -30.51 -16.74
CA CYS A 527 -72.45 -31.18 -17.52
C CYS A 527 -72.49 -30.58 -18.97
N TRP A 528 -71.34 -30.34 -19.63
CA TRP A 528 -71.23 -29.75 -21.00
C TRP A 528 -70.42 -30.66 -21.91
N LYS A 529 -70.67 -30.64 -23.24
CA LYS A 529 -69.93 -31.42 -24.25
C LYS A 529 -68.45 -31.07 -24.25
N ASN A 530 -68.15 -29.78 -24.43
CA ASN A 530 -66.83 -29.21 -24.20
C ASN A 530 -67.04 -28.04 -23.24
N LYS A 531 -66.54 -28.11 -22.00
CA LYS A 531 -66.54 -26.96 -21.07
C LYS A 531 -65.52 -25.89 -21.49
N SER A 532 -64.63 -26.23 -22.42
CA SER A 532 -63.51 -25.37 -22.85
C SER A 532 -62.92 -25.78 -24.21
N LEU A 533 -62.33 -24.82 -24.93
CA LEU A 533 -61.63 -24.96 -26.21
C LEU A 533 -60.31 -24.19 -26.19
N GLU A 534 -59.26 -24.71 -26.82
CA GLU A 534 -57.93 -24.07 -26.89
C GLU A 534 -57.68 -23.44 -28.28
N LEU A 535 -57.10 -22.24 -28.32
CA LEU A 535 -56.76 -21.45 -29.51
C LEU A 535 -55.42 -20.71 -29.32
N GLU A 536 -54.74 -20.33 -30.41
CA GLU A 536 -53.42 -19.68 -30.39
C GLU A 536 -53.44 -18.34 -31.11
N VAL A 537 -52.97 -17.29 -30.43
CA VAL A 537 -52.90 -15.90 -30.94
C VAL A 537 -51.43 -15.56 -31.21
N MET A 538 -51.08 -15.22 -32.44
CA MET A 538 -49.70 -14.90 -32.84
C MET A 538 -49.55 -13.39 -33.11
N GLU A 539 -49.44 -12.97 -34.38
CA GLU A 539 -49.24 -11.57 -34.78
C GLU A 539 -50.49 -10.95 -35.45
N GLU A 540 -51.65 -11.62 -35.37
CA GLU A 540 -52.93 -11.23 -35.99
C GLU A 540 -54.15 -11.62 -35.10
N ASP A 541 -55.35 -11.10 -35.43
CA ASP A 541 -56.62 -11.34 -34.71
C ASP A 541 -57.26 -12.72 -34.99
N VAL A 542 -58.07 -13.27 -34.06
CA VAL A 542 -58.66 -14.64 -34.14
C VAL A 542 -60.19 -14.66 -34.02
N SER A 543 -60.90 -15.44 -34.85
CA SER A 543 -62.38 -15.60 -34.80
C SER A 543 -62.86 -17.05 -34.99
N GLY A 544 -64.02 -17.45 -34.41
CA GLY A 544 -64.74 -18.72 -34.73
C GLY A 544 -65.00 -19.79 -33.63
N VAL A 545 -65.08 -19.45 -32.33
CA VAL A 545 -65.18 -20.43 -31.19
C VAL A 545 -66.65 -20.86 -30.84
N GLU A 546 -66.97 -22.12 -30.40
CA GLU A 546 -68.36 -22.63 -30.11
C GLU A 546 -68.57 -23.57 -28.83
N PHE A 547 -69.71 -23.52 -28.09
CA PHE A 547 -70.02 -24.36 -26.85
C PHE A 547 -71.45 -25.05 -26.77
N ARG A 548 -71.63 -26.23 -26.10
CA ARG A 548 -72.91 -27.05 -25.98
C ARG A 548 -73.12 -27.90 -24.67
N GLN A 549 -74.35 -28.03 -24.08
CA GLN A 549 -74.72 -28.69 -22.76
C GLN A 549 -75.12 -30.21 -22.78
N THR A 550 -74.97 -31.00 -21.67
CA THR A 550 -75.20 -32.48 -21.54
C THR A 550 -75.78 -33.17 -20.23
N GLY A 551 -75.83 -32.64 -18.97
CA GLY A 551 -76.32 -33.38 -17.73
C GLY A 551 -76.28 -32.64 -16.34
N TYR A 552 -76.41 -33.28 -15.14
CA TYR A 552 -76.44 -32.68 -13.75
C TYR A 552 -75.40 -33.25 -12.71
N MET A 553 -75.00 -32.54 -11.63
CA MET A 553 -73.80 -32.80 -10.77
C MET A 553 -74.05 -33.03 -9.25
N LEU A 554 -73.33 -33.97 -8.58
CA LEU A 554 -73.31 -34.22 -7.11
C LEU A 554 -71.88 -34.18 -6.49
N ARG A 555 -71.72 -33.68 -5.24
CA ARG A 555 -70.44 -33.33 -4.57
C ARG A 555 -70.36 -33.76 -3.08
N CYS A 556 -69.28 -34.44 -2.68
CA CYS A 556 -68.99 -34.84 -1.27
C CYS A 556 -67.57 -34.40 -0.85
N SER A 557 -67.32 -34.07 0.43
CA SER A 557 -66.05 -33.55 0.99
C SER A 557 -65.55 -34.36 2.19
N LEU A 558 -64.35 -34.91 2.09
CA LEU A 558 -63.79 -35.87 3.05
C LEU A 558 -62.47 -35.39 3.68
N SER A 559 -62.30 -35.56 4.99
CA SER A 559 -61.04 -35.22 5.67
C SER A 559 -59.91 -36.24 5.47
N HIS A 560 -60.23 -37.52 5.24
CA HIS A 560 -59.28 -38.61 5.06
C HIS A 560 -59.82 -39.60 4.02
N ALA A 561 -58.93 -40.40 3.44
CA ALA A 561 -59.34 -41.46 2.52
C ALA A 561 -60.21 -42.48 3.26
N ILE A 562 -61.35 -42.81 2.67
CA ILE A 562 -62.33 -43.74 3.21
C ILE A 562 -62.95 -44.57 2.08
N THR A 563 -63.58 -45.67 2.45
CA THR A 563 -64.52 -46.37 1.57
C THR A 563 -65.94 -45.88 1.91
N LEU A 564 -66.70 -45.45 0.88
CA LEU A 564 -68.05 -44.88 1.02
C LEU A 564 -69.09 -45.75 0.29
N GLU A 565 -70.16 -46.11 1.00
CA GLU A 565 -71.28 -46.93 0.51
C GLU A 565 -72.54 -46.03 0.38
N PHE A 566 -73.32 -46.12 -0.71
CA PHE A 566 -74.51 -45.25 -0.94
C PHE A 566 -75.78 -45.92 -1.52
N TYR A 567 -76.95 -45.39 -1.14
CA TYR A 567 -78.30 -45.92 -1.45
C TYR A 567 -79.26 -44.82 -1.97
N GLN A 568 -80.17 -45.11 -2.91
CA GLN A 568 -81.21 -44.18 -3.39
C GLN A 568 -82.56 -44.50 -2.75
N ASP A 569 -83.21 -43.52 -2.14
CA ASP A 569 -84.44 -43.75 -1.38
C ASP A 569 -85.63 -44.09 -2.30
N GLY A 570 -86.37 -45.17 -1.99
CA GLY A 570 -87.54 -45.65 -2.75
C GLY A 570 -87.37 -46.96 -3.53
N ASN A 571 -86.17 -47.54 -3.62
CA ASN A 571 -85.94 -48.94 -4.02
C ASN A 571 -85.35 -49.67 -2.80
N GLY A 572 -85.67 -50.95 -2.58
CA GLY A 572 -85.21 -51.75 -1.41
C GLY A 572 -83.68 -51.83 -1.24
N PRO A 573 -83.15 -52.68 -0.34
CA PRO A 573 -81.73 -52.68 0.08
C PRO A 573 -80.79 -53.31 -0.96
N GLU A 574 -80.91 -52.93 -2.24
CA GLU A 574 -79.94 -53.22 -3.29
C GLU A 574 -78.94 -52.05 -3.36
N ASN A 575 -77.67 -52.36 -3.08
CA ASN A 575 -76.53 -51.46 -3.25
C ASN A 575 -76.56 -50.81 -4.64
N VAL A 576 -76.59 -49.48 -4.70
CA VAL A 576 -76.50 -48.74 -5.97
C VAL A 576 -75.03 -48.51 -6.36
N GLY A 577 -74.08 -48.60 -5.41
CA GLY A 577 -72.64 -48.67 -5.67
C GLY A 577 -71.74 -48.46 -4.44
N VAL A 578 -70.46 -48.86 -4.54
CA VAL A 578 -69.40 -48.56 -3.56
C VAL A 578 -68.32 -47.75 -4.26
N TYR A 579 -67.88 -46.65 -3.64
CA TYR A 579 -66.77 -45.85 -4.15
C TYR A 579 -65.65 -45.76 -3.10
N ASN A 580 -64.43 -46.03 -3.54
CA ASN A 580 -63.24 -45.66 -2.79
C ASN A 580 -63.00 -44.18 -2.98
N LEU A 581 -63.09 -43.42 -1.90
CA LEU A 581 -63.01 -41.97 -1.96
C LEU A 581 -61.73 -41.49 -1.32
N SER A 582 -61.03 -40.64 -2.06
CA SER A 582 -59.86 -39.95 -1.56
C SER A 582 -60.28 -38.76 -0.68
N LYS A 583 -59.37 -38.36 0.21
CA LYS A 583 -59.44 -37.09 0.95
C LYS A 583 -59.73 -35.94 -0.02
N GLY A 584 -60.69 -35.08 0.32
CA GLY A 584 -61.10 -33.92 -0.47
C GLY A 584 -62.48 -34.04 -1.13
N VAL A 585 -62.71 -33.19 -2.13
CA VAL A 585 -64.03 -33.08 -2.80
C VAL A 585 -64.14 -34.06 -3.96
N ASN A 586 -65.08 -34.99 -3.87
CA ASN A 586 -65.39 -35.99 -4.88
C ASN A 586 -66.66 -35.57 -5.66
N ARG A 587 -66.69 -35.75 -6.99
CA ARG A 587 -67.78 -35.28 -7.89
C ARG A 587 -68.29 -36.37 -8.82
N PHE A 588 -69.60 -36.44 -9.06
CA PHE A 588 -70.21 -37.43 -9.97
C PHE A 588 -71.44 -36.85 -10.72
N CYS A 589 -71.55 -37.08 -12.04
CA CYS A 589 -72.70 -36.61 -12.84
C CYS A 589 -73.84 -37.64 -12.72
N LEU A 590 -74.99 -37.20 -12.21
CA LEU A 590 -76.22 -37.99 -12.17
C LEU A 590 -77.00 -37.73 -13.46
N SER A 591 -77.37 -38.80 -14.15
CA SER A 591 -78.14 -38.71 -15.39
C SER A 591 -79.63 -38.40 -15.16
N LYS A 592 -80.10 -38.54 -13.90
CA LYS A 592 -81.50 -38.35 -13.47
C LYS A 592 -81.56 -37.60 -12.12
N PRO A 593 -82.62 -36.83 -11.85
CA PRO A 593 -82.85 -36.17 -10.53
C PRO A 593 -83.45 -37.11 -9.44
N GLY A 594 -83.05 -37.01 -8.14
CA GLY A 594 -83.51 -37.76 -6.91
C GLY A 594 -82.77 -37.49 -5.55
N VAL A 595 -83.00 -38.30 -4.46
CA VAL A 595 -82.42 -38.23 -3.06
C VAL A 595 -81.64 -39.52 -2.63
N TYR A 596 -80.54 -39.44 -1.85
CA TYR A 596 -79.54 -40.51 -1.54
C TYR A 596 -78.98 -40.56 -0.06
N GLU A 597 -78.53 -41.73 0.49
CA GLU A 597 -77.91 -41.98 1.86
C GLU A 597 -76.49 -42.61 1.82
N VAL A 598 -75.55 -42.32 2.78
CA VAL A 598 -74.07 -42.60 2.72
C VAL A 598 -73.29 -42.87 4.06
N THR A 599 -72.31 -43.83 4.12
CA THR A 599 -71.55 -44.30 5.35
C THR A 599 -69.99 -44.48 5.23
N PRO A 600 -69.09 -44.13 6.22
CA PRO A 600 -67.59 -44.19 6.15
C PRO A 600 -66.81 -45.22 7.05
N ARG A 601 -65.58 -45.67 6.69
CA ARG A 601 -64.66 -46.59 7.47
C ARG A 601 -63.12 -46.26 7.37
N SER A 602 -62.32 -46.15 8.47
CA SER A 602 -60.80 -46.01 8.44
C SER A 602 -60.01 -46.13 9.81
N CYS A 603 -58.66 -45.89 9.81
CA CYS A 603 -57.73 -45.79 10.98
C CYS A 603 -57.83 -44.45 11.77
N HIS A 604 -58.76 -43.60 11.35
CA HIS A 604 -59.05 -42.30 11.93
C HIS A 604 -60.43 -42.33 12.60
N GLN A 605 -60.62 -41.57 13.67
CA GLN A 605 -61.91 -41.47 14.36
C GLN A 605 -62.72 -40.28 13.84
N PHE A 606 -63.94 -40.50 13.30
CA PHE A 606 -64.83 -39.47 12.69
C PHE A 606 -65.96 -39.00 13.60
N GLU A 607 -66.58 -37.87 13.25
CA GLU A 607 -67.63 -37.18 14.03
C GLU A 607 -68.98 -37.93 14.13
N HIS A 608 -69.49 -38.49 13.02
CA HIS A 608 -70.77 -39.23 12.95
C HIS A 608 -70.64 -40.55 12.16
N GLU A 609 -71.60 -41.47 12.38
CA GLU A 609 -71.61 -42.80 11.76
C GLU A 609 -72.29 -42.86 10.35
N TYR A 610 -73.23 -41.99 9.92
CA TYR A 610 -73.89 -41.95 8.57
C TYR A 610 -74.46 -40.55 8.11
N TYR A 611 -74.78 -40.31 6.80
CA TYR A 611 -75.13 -38.99 6.15
C TYR A 611 -76.15 -39.06 4.91
N THR A 612 -76.79 -37.95 4.40
CA THR A 612 -77.84 -37.91 3.28
C THR A 612 -77.75 -36.74 2.22
N TYR A 613 -78.25 -36.85 0.94
CA TYR A 613 -78.15 -35.85 -0.19
C TYR A 613 -79.35 -35.74 -1.22
N ASP A 614 -79.71 -34.53 -1.74
CA ASP A 614 -80.81 -34.22 -2.73
C ASP A 614 -80.33 -33.43 -3.99
N THR A 615 -80.74 -33.82 -5.21
CA THR A 615 -80.39 -33.15 -6.50
C THR A 615 -81.18 -31.91 -6.90
N SER A 616 -82.36 -31.69 -6.32
CA SER A 616 -83.17 -30.48 -6.56
C SER A 616 -82.66 -29.28 -5.74
N SER A 617 -81.95 -29.58 -4.66
CA SER A 617 -81.27 -28.63 -3.77
C SER A 617 -79.83 -29.10 -3.49
N PRO A 618 -78.94 -29.10 -4.51
CA PRO A 618 -77.62 -29.69 -4.40
C PRO A 618 -76.78 -29.01 -3.31
N SER A 619 -76.28 -29.78 -2.33
CA SER A 619 -75.48 -29.28 -1.19
C SER A 619 -74.29 -30.19 -0.86
N ILE A 620 -73.17 -29.62 -0.41
CA ILE A 620 -71.93 -30.40 -0.22
C ILE A 620 -71.99 -31.20 1.10
N LEU A 621 -71.84 -32.53 1.01
CA LEU A 621 -71.79 -33.44 2.16
C LEU A 621 -70.38 -33.46 2.81
N THR A 622 -70.21 -33.29 4.14
CA THR A 622 -68.88 -33.15 4.81
C THR A 622 -68.58 -34.19 5.91
N LEU A 623 -67.41 -34.85 5.88
CA LEU A 623 -66.99 -35.87 6.88
C LEU A 623 -65.59 -35.60 7.48
N THR A 624 -65.47 -35.38 8.81
CA THR A 624 -64.23 -34.94 9.50
C THR A 624 -63.70 -35.90 10.59
N ALA A 625 -62.37 -36.04 10.73
CA ALA A 625 -61.71 -36.91 11.72
C ALA A 625 -60.96 -36.14 12.82
N VAL A 626 -60.85 -36.72 14.02
CA VAL A 626 -60.54 -35.99 15.28
C VAL A 626 -59.23 -36.40 15.99
N ARG A 627 -58.73 -37.65 15.88
CA ARG A 627 -57.50 -38.14 16.57
C ARG A 627 -56.71 -39.21 15.79
N HIS A 628 -55.39 -39.35 16.08
CA HIS A 628 -54.42 -40.19 15.33
C HIS A 628 -53.41 -40.92 16.27
N HIS A 629 -52.88 -42.10 15.89
CA HIS A 629 -52.07 -42.99 16.76
C HIS A 629 -50.55 -43.00 16.41
N VAL A 630 -49.63 -42.87 17.38
CA VAL A 630 -48.16 -42.70 17.20
C VAL A 630 -47.32 -43.72 18.01
N LEU A 631 -46.20 -44.21 17.45
CA LEU A 631 -45.27 -45.21 18.05
C LEU A 631 -43.78 -44.79 17.96
N GLY A 632 -42.93 -45.17 18.94
CA GLY A 632 -41.48 -44.86 18.97
C GLY A 632 -40.57 -45.90 19.66
N THR A 633 -39.26 -45.89 19.33
CA THR A 633 -38.24 -46.84 19.84
C THR A 633 -36.85 -46.28 20.11
N ILE A 634 -36.12 -46.85 21.07
CA ILE A 634 -34.73 -46.51 21.44
C ILE A 634 -33.86 -47.77 21.46
N VAL A 635 -32.64 -47.72 20.90
CA VAL A 635 -31.70 -48.85 20.80
C VAL A 635 -30.40 -48.50 21.53
N THR A 636 -29.92 -49.33 22.46
CA THR A 636 -28.66 -49.07 23.19
C THR A 636 -27.70 -50.25 23.14
N ASP A 637 -26.39 -49.96 23.10
CA ASP A 637 -25.34 -51.00 23.06
C ASP A 637 -25.05 -51.60 24.44
N LYS A 638 -25.33 -50.83 25.50
CA LYS A 638 -25.19 -51.22 26.91
C LYS A 638 -26.55 -51.09 27.59
N LEU A 639 -26.89 -52.05 28.45
CA LEU A 639 -28.11 -52.02 29.27
C LEU A 639 -27.98 -50.90 30.32
N MET A 640 -28.95 -50.01 30.39
CA MET A 640 -28.96 -48.87 31.32
C MET A 640 -30.37 -48.32 31.45
N ASP A 641 -30.69 -47.66 32.56
CA ASP A 641 -31.97 -46.97 32.72
C ASP A 641 -32.13 -45.85 31.68
N VAL A 642 -33.14 -45.96 30.82
CA VAL A 642 -33.53 -44.93 29.84
C VAL A 642 -34.88 -44.36 30.23
N THR A 643 -34.94 -43.04 30.42
CA THR A 643 -36.21 -42.31 30.59
C THR A 643 -36.49 -41.46 29.37
N VAL A 644 -37.76 -41.35 28.99
CA VAL A 644 -38.22 -40.61 27.82
C VAL A 644 -39.18 -39.52 28.26
N THR A 645 -38.82 -38.27 28.05
CA THR A 645 -39.72 -37.14 28.29
C THR A 645 -40.37 -36.73 26.98
N ILE A 646 -41.71 -36.78 26.93
CA ILE A 646 -42.52 -36.33 25.80
C ILE A 646 -43.17 -35.00 26.18
N LYS A 647 -42.76 -33.92 25.51
CA LYS A 647 -43.35 -32.60 25.68
C LYS A 647 -44.22 -32.27 24.48
N SER A 648 -45.51 -32.06 24.71
CA SER A 648 -46.43 -31.56 23.69
C SER A 648 -46.24 -30.06 23.50
N SER A 649 -46.45 -29.56 22.29
CA SER A 649 -46.52 -28.13 21.97
C SER A 649 -47.79 -27.45 22.48
N ILE A 650 -48.71 -28.20 23.08
CA ILE A 650 -49.97 -27.68 23.64
C ILE A 650 -49.72 -27.34 25.12
N ASP A 651 -49.68 -26.05 25.46
CA ASP A 651 -49.34 -25.56 26.82
C ASP A 651 -50.27 -26.09 27.94
N SER A 652 -51.48 -26.56 27.59
CA SER A 652 -52.42 -27.15 28.55
C SER A 652 -52.13 -28.62 28.87
N GLU A 653 -51.22 -29.28 28.15
CA GLU A 653 -50.86 -30.69 28.38
C GLU A 653 -49.49 -30.77 29.08
N PRO A 654 -49.42 -31.34 30.31
CA PRO A 654 -48.16 -31.43 31.04
C PRO A 654 -47.18 -32.39 30.37
N ALA A 655 -45.86 -32.13 30.51
CA ALA A 655 -44.83 -33.00 29.98
C ALA A 655 -44.95 -34.42 30.58
N LEU A 656 -45.10 -35.42 29.70
CA LEU A 656 -45.27 -36.82 30.08
C LEU A 656 -43.90 -37.50 30.15
N VAL A 657 -43.47 -37.89 31.35
CA VAL A 657 -42.23 -38.65 31.54
C VAL A 657 -42.56 -40.14 31.59
N LEU A 658 -42.04 -40.89 30.64
CA LEU A 658 -42.17 -42.34 30.53
C LEU A 658 -40.84 -42.99 30.93
N GLY A 659 -40.83 -43.78 32.01
CA GLY A 659 -39.69 -44.63 32.39
C GLY A 659 -39.36 -44.66 33.89
N PRO A 660 -38.28 -45.37 34.28
CA PRO A 660 -37.30 -46.04 33.40
C PRO A 660 -37.95 -47.13 32.55
N LEU A 661 -37.75 -47.05 31.23
CA LEU A 661 -38.28 -48.02 30.29
C LEU A 661 -37.50 -49.32 30.44
N LYS A 662 -38.20 -50.47 30.46
CA LYS A 662 -37.55 -51.78 30.39
C LYS A 662 -37.30 -52.13 28.94
N SER A 663 -36.13 -52.72 28.66
CA SER A 663 -35.85 -53.21 27.31
C SER A 663 -36.72 -54.42 26.99
N VAL A 664 -37.01 -54.65 25.71
CA VAL A 664 -37.71 -55.84 25.21
C VAL A 664 -36.97 -57.10 25.63
N GLN A 665 -35.64 -57.06 25.68
CA GLN A 665 -34.78 -58.15 26.14
C GLN A 665 -34.91 -58.40 27.65
N GLU A 666 -35.00 -57.35 28.48
CA GLU A 666 -35.31 -57.50 29.91
C GLU A 666 -36.71 -58.06 30.13
N LEU A 667 -37.73 -57.55 29.44
CA LEU A 667 -39.09 -58.08 29.51
C LEU A 667 -39.15 -59.56 29.10
N ARG A 668 -38.41 -59.94 28.05
CA ARG A 668 -38.33 -61.33 27.60
C ARG A 668 -37.62 -62.23 28.60
N ARG A 669 -36.56 -61.73 29.24
CA ARG A 669 -35.84 -62.45 30.31
C ARG A 669 -36.70 -62.59 31.57
N GLU A 670 -37.45 -61.57 31.95
CA GLU A 670 -38.43 -61.65 33.04
C GLU A 670 -39.55 -62.63 32.73
N GLN A 671 -40.05 -62.66 31.49
CA GLN A 671 -41.02 -63.67 31.04
C GLN A 671 -40.43 -65.08 31.06
N GLN A 672 -39.20 -65.28 30.60
CA GLN A 672 -38.50 -66.58 30.68
C GLN A 672 -38.27 -67.00 32.13
N LEU A 673 -37.85 -66.09 33.02
CA LEU A 673 -37.69 -66.35 34.44
C LEU A 673 -39.03 -66.71 35.09
N ALA A 674 -40.10 -65.99 34.77
CA ALA A 674 -41.45 -66.27 35.25
C ALA A 674 -41.99 -67.61 34.70
N GLU A 675 -41.64 -67.97 33.46
CA GLU A 675 -42.02 -69.26 32.84
C GLU A 675 -41.19 -70.44 33.37
N ILE A 676 -39.93 -70.21 33.75
CA ILE A 676 -39.07 -71.17 34.46
C ILE A 676 -39.59 -71.35 35.90
N GLU A 677 -39.93 -70.27 36.59
CA GLU A 677 -40.47 -70.27 37.94
C GLU A 677 -41.87 -70.88 37.99
N SER A 678 -42.72 -70.62 36.99
CA SER A 678 -44.02 -71.30 36.83
C SER A 678 -43.84 -72.79 36.54
N ARG A 679 -42.84 -73.20 35.74
CA ARG A 679 -42.48 -74.61 35.52
C ARG A 679 -41.91 -75.27 36.78
N ARG A 680 -41.16 -74.53 37.61
CA ARG A 680 -40.66 -74.99 38.91
C ARG A 680 -41.81 -75.19 39.90
N GLN A 681 -42.73 -74.25 39.98
CA GLN A 681 -43.95 -74.34 40.79
C GLN A 681 -44.90 -75.44 40.28
N GLU A 682 -44.99 -75.68 38.98
CA GLU A 682 -45.72 -76.83 38.44
C GLU A 682 -45.05 -78.17 38.79
N ARG A 683 -43.71 -78.26 38.80
CA ARG A 683 -42.97 -79.45 39.26
C ARG A 683 -43.13 -79.69 40.76
N GLU A 684 -43.17 -78.65 41.59
CA GLU A 684 -43.48 -78.76 43.03
C GLU A 684 -44.95 -79.15 43.27
N LYS A 685 -45.89 -78.69 42.43
CA LYS A 685 -47.31 -79.11 42.51
C LYS A 685 -47.57 -80.52 41.96
N LYS A 686 -46.73 -81.04 41.06
CA LYS A 686 -46.85 -82.40 40.47
C LYS A 686 -45.91 -83.43 41.11
N GLY A 687 -45.19 -83.07 42.17
CA GLY A 687 -44.24 -83.93 42.89
C GLY A 687 -44.81 -84.59 44.15
N GLN A 688 -45.89 -85.36 44.02
CA GLN A 688 -46.04 -86.63 44.75
C GLN A 688 -46.09 -87.70 43.67
N GLU A 689 -45.16 -88.66 43.75
CA GLU A 689 -44.95 -89.81 42.84
C GLU A 689 -44.14 -89.53 41.56
N GLU A 690 -42.80 -89.54 41.68
CA GLU A 690 -41.98 -90.67 41.20
C GLU A 690 -40.49 -90.44 41.48
N GLU A 691 -39.86 -91.45 42.11
CA GLU A 691 -38.41 -91.56 42.31
C GLU A 691 -37.69 -91.86 40.99
N GLY A 692 -36.54 -91.23 40.75
CA GLY A 692 -35.47 -91.84 39.95
C GLY A 692 -34.77 -90.97 38.91
N THR A 693 -33.65 -90.35 39.33
CA THR A 693 -32.45 -90.06 38.52
C THR A 693 -32.54 -89.10 37.32
N LYS A 694 -32.29 -87.81 37.58
CA LYS A 694 -31.08 -87.05 37.18
C LYS A 694 -31.25 -85.59 37.63
N PRO A 695 -30.21 -84.93 38.19
CA PRO A 695 -30.32 -83.56 38.63
C PRO A 695 -30.69 -82.66 37.44
N PRO A 696 -31.65 -81.72 37.59
CA PRO A 696 -32.02 -80.85 36.49
C PRO A 696 -30.80 -80.03 36.10
N VAL A 697 -30.45 -80.11 34.81
CA VAL A 697 -29.53 -79.19 34.15
C VAL A 697 -29.97 -77.80 34.56
N GLN A 698 -29.06 -77.05 35.17
CA GLN A 698 -29.28 -75.68 35.59
C GLN A 698 -29.71 -74.91 34.33
N GLU A 699 -30.99 -74.53 34.25
CA GLU A 699 -31.54 -73.76 33.13
C GLU A 699 -30.81 -72.41 33.14
N MET A 700 -29.77 -72.31 32.30
CA MET A 700 -29.02 -71.08 32.12
C MET A 700 -29.93 -70.11 31.40
N VAL A 701 -30.33 -69.06 32.11
CA VAL A 701 -30.97 -67.89 31.52
C VAL A 701 -29.97 -67.29 30.54
N GLU A 702 -30.41 -67.02 29.31
CA GLU A 702 -29.57 -66.36 28.30
C GLU A 702 -28.94 -65.09 28.88
N GLU A 703 -27.62 -64.94 28.69
CA GLU A 703 -26.95 -63.69 29.00
C GLU A 703 -27.50 -62.60 28.09
N LEU A 704 -27.87 -61.46 28.69
CA LEU A 704 -28.38 -60.31 27.98
C LEU A 704 -27.28 -59.75 27.07
N GLN A 705 -27.31 -60.10 25.79
CA GLN A 705 -26.43 -59.56 24.76
C GLN A 705 -27.17 -58.44 23.99
N GLY A 706 -26.50 -57.29 23.86
CA GLY A 706 -27.04 -56.15 23.14
C GLY A 706 -27.19 -56.41 21.64
N PRO A 707 -27.93 -55.55 20.92
CA PRO A 707 -28.44 -54.25 21.37
C PRO A 707 -29.80 -54.35 22.10
N PHE A 708 -30.02 -53.47 23.08
CA PHE A 708 -31.22 -53.39 23.91
C PHE A 708 -32.25 -52.43 23.32
N LEU A 709 -33.50 -52.87 23.14
CA LEU A 709 -34.57 -52.10 22.49
C LEU A 709 -35.62 -51.66 23.50
N TYR A 710 -36.03 -50.39 23.51
CA TYR A 710 -37.07 -49.82 24.37
C TYR A 710 -38.20 -49.22 23.51
N GLU A 711 -39.48 -49.51 23.76
CA GLU A 711 -40.64 -49.05 22.95
C GLU A 711 -41.65 -48.19 23.75
N PHE A 712 -42.37 -47.27 23.08
CA PHE A 712 -43.45 -46.44 23.66
C PHE A 712 -44.51 -45.97 22.63
N SER A 713 -45.71 -45.55 23.07
CA SER A 713 -46.84 -45.09 22.22
C SER A 713 -47.59 -43.86 22.75
N TYR A 714 -48.28 -43.11 21.85
CA TYR A 714 -49.01 -41.87 22.17
C TYR A 714 -50.17 -41.57 21.18
N TRP A 715 -51.33 -41.10 21.66
CA TRP A 715 -52.46 -40.63 20.82
C TRP A 715 -52.42 -39.12 20.67
N ALA A 716 -52.19 -38.65 19.46
CA ALA A 716 -51.95 -37.24 19.18
C ALA A 716 -53.05 -36.62 18.31
N ARG A 717 -53.22 -35.31 18.45
CA ARG A 717 -54.10 -34.51 17.60
C ARG A 717 -53.39 -34.14 16.31
N SER A 718 -54.17 -33.87 15.28
CA SER A 718 -53.64 -33.29 14.04
C SER A 718 -53.03 -31.91 14.34
N GLY A 719 -51.78 -31.69 13.93
CA GLY A 719 -51.03 -30.47 14.16
C GLY A 719 -50.22 -30.45 15.46
N GLU A 720 -50.24 -31.51 16.25
CA GLU A 720 -49.49 -31.59 17.51
C GLU A 720 -48.00 -31.88 17.24
N LYS A 721 -47.11 -31.03 17.79
CA LYS A 721 -45.66 -31.26 17.77
C LYS A 721 -45.24 -31.82 19.11
N ILE A 722 -44.69 -33.03 19.10
CA ILE A 722 -44.17 -33.69 20.29
C ILE A 722 -42.63 -33.71 20.24
N THR A 723 -41.99 -33.26 21.31
CA THR A 723 -40.54 -33.35 21.49
C THR A 723 -40.23 -34.49 22.43
N VAL A 724 -39.43 -35.44 21.96
CA VAL A 724 -39.05 -36.66 22.68
C VAL A 724 -37.58 -36.59 23.03
N THR A 725 -37.27 -36.55 24.32
CA THR A 725 -35.91 -36.46 24.84
C THR A 725 -35.57 -37.68 25.69
N PRO A 726 -34.66 -38.56 25.24
CA PRO A 726 -34.15 -39.66 26.05
C PRO A 726 -33.05 -39.17 26.99
N SER A 727 -32.97 -39.74 28.19
CA SER A 727 -31.90 -39.44 29.14
C SER A 727 -31.44 -40.68 29.92
N SER A 728 -30.14 -40.72 30.23
CA SER A 728 -29.45 -41.79 30.95
C SER A 728 -28.12 -41.26 31.52
N LYS A 729 -27.55 -41.95 32.53
CA LYS A 729 -26.37 -41.47 33.28
C LYS A 729 -25.03 -41.66 32.56
N GLU A 730 -24.91 -42.68 31.71
CA GLU A 730 -23.64 -43.07 31.06
C GLU A 730 -23.72 -43.14 29.53
N LEU A 731 -24.92 -43.01 28.97
CA LEU A 731 -25.16 -43.12 27.53
C LEU A 731 -25.32 -41.74 26.89
N LEU A 732 -24.64 -41.54 25.76
CA LEU A 732 -24.88 -40.45 24.85
C LEU A 732 -25.84 -40.91 23.75
N PHE A 733 -26.92 -40.15 23.55
CA PHE A 733 -27.98 -40.48 22.58
C PHE A 733 -27.77 -39.74 21.25
N TYR A 734 -28.00 -40.46 20.16
CA TYR A 734 -27.82 -40.02 18.78
C TYR A 734 -29.10 -40.32 18.00
N PRO A 735 -29.88 -39.29 17.63
CA PRO A 735 -29.75 -37.88 18.04
C PRO A 735 -30.13 -37.64 19.53
N PRO A 736 -29.72 -36.51 20.15
CA PRO A 736 -29.98 -36.24 21.58
C PRO A 736 -31.45 -35.93 21.90
N TYR A 737 -32.27 -35.59 20.90
CA TYR A 737 -33.72 -35.48 20.99
C TYR A 737 -34.32 -35.67 19.58
N VAL A 738 -35.59 -36.06 19.53
CA VAL A 738 -36.35 -36.16 18.27
C VAL A 738 -37.63 -35.35 18.41
N GLU A 739 -37.88 -34.47 17.45
CA GLU A 739 -39.15 -33.78 17.34
C GLU A 739 -40.00 -34.47 16.27
N ALA A 740 -41.18 -34.97 16.66
CA ALA A 740 -42.13 -35.60 15.75
C ALA A 740 -43.39 -34.73 15.64
N PHE A 741 -43.81 -34.46 14.42
CA PHE A 741 -45.02 -33.69 14.13
C PHE A 741 -46.12 -34.63 13.64
N VAL A 742 -47.26 -34.60 14.31
CA VAL A 742 -48.39 -35.46 13.97
C VAL A 742 -49.31 -34.68 13.04
N SER A 743 -49.10 -34.84 11.75
CA SER A 743 -49.89 -34.14 10.73
C SER A 743 -51.37 -34.55 10.76
N GLY A 744 -51.64 -35.79 11.16
CA GLY A 744 -52.97 -36.40 11.12
C GLY A 744 -53.41 -36.83 9.73
N GLU A 745 -52.71 -36.47 8.66
CA GLU A 745 -53.16 -36.71 7.28
C GLU A 745 -53.12 -38.17 6.82
N SER A 746 -52.34 -39.00 7.52
CA SER A 746 -52.17 -40.43 7.28
C SER A 746 -52.00 -41.18 8.62
N CYS A 747 -52.09 -42.52 8.61
CA CYS A 747 -51.84 -43.30 9.83
C CYS A 747 -50.34 -43.15 10.22
N PRO A 748 -50.01 -42.54 11.38
CA PRO A 748 -48.63 -42.08 11.66
C PRO A 748 -47.57 -43.18 11.82
N GLY A 749 -47.93 -44.36 12.32
CA GLY A 749 -47.00 -45.50 12.44
C GLY A 749 -45.82 -45.25 13.40
N LYS A 750 -44.67 -45.92 13.13
CA LYS A 750 -43.45 -45.85 13.93
C LYS A 750 -42.58 -44.67 13.47
N LEU A 751 -42.51 -43.61 14.28
CA LEU A 751 -41.99 -42.29 13.87
C LEU A 751 -40.69 -41.86 14.55
N ILE A 752 -40.30 -42.53 15.65
CA ILE A 752 -39.17 -42.09 16.49
C ILE A 752 -38.18 -43.25 16.67
N GLU A 753 -36.92 -43.03 16.33
CA GLU A 753 -35.81 -43.98 16.49
C GLU A 753 -34.55 -43.26 17.01
N ILE A 754 -33.97 -43.74 18.11
CA ILE A 754 -32.80 -43.11 18.76
C ILE A 754 -31.78 -44.17 19.22
N HIS A 755 -30.49 -43.92 19.01
CA HIS A 755 -29.40 -44.83 19.42
C HIS A 755 -28.61 -44.31 20.63
N GLY A 756 -28.31 -45.15 21.62
CA GLY A 756 -27.48 -44.79 22.79
C GLY A 756 -26.15 -45.54 22.84
N LYS A 757 -25.03 -44.81 22.90
CA LYS A 757 -23.65 -45.35 23.02
C LYS A 757 -23.01 -44.92 24.34
N ALA A 758 -22.11 -45.74 24.88
CA ALA A 758 -21.33 -45.38 26.07
C ALA A 758 -20.27 -44.31 25.74
N GLY A 759 -20.09 -43.31 26.61
CA GLY A 759 -19.06 -42.28 26.45
C GLY A 759 -17.75 -42.55 27.21
N LEU A 760 -16.68 -41.87 26.82
CA LEU A 760 -15.32 -41.95 27.38
C LEU A 760 -15.15 -41.01 28.57
N PHE A 761 -14.52 -41.46 29.65
CA PHE A 761 -14.13 -40.62 30.79
C PHE A 761 -12.61 -40.52 30.86
N LEU A 762 -12.08 -39.32 31.06
CA LEU A 762 -10.66 -39.03 31.26
C LEU A 762 -10.43 -38.68 32.74
N GLU A 763 -9.53 -39.41 33.40
CA GLU A 763 -9.23 -39.23 34.82
C GLU A 763 -7.73 -39.07 35.04
N GLY A 764 -7.34 -38.27 36.03
CA GLY A 764 -5.95 -38.06 36.39
C GLY A 764 -5.78 -37.47 37.79
N ARG A 765 -4.53 -37.49 38.27
CA ARG A 765 -4.17 -37.02 39.62
C ARG A 765 -2.86 -36.24 39.66
N ILE A 766 -2.79 -35.30 40.58
CA ILE A 766 -1.60 -34.49 40.86
C ILE A 766 -0.88 -35.01 42.10
N HIS A 767 0.43 -35.19 41.98
CA HIS A 767 1.30 -35.74 43.02
C HIS A 767 2.42 -34.76 43.38
N PRO A 768 2.55 -34.28 44.64
CA PRO A 768 1.65 -34.50 45.77
C PRO A 768 0.27 -33.85 45.57
N GLU A 769 -0.73 -34.28 46.35
CA GLU A 769 -2.13 -33.86 46.25
C GLU A 769 -2.26 -32.33 46.30
N LEU A 770 -2.77 -31.73 45.21
CA LEU A 770 -2.81 -30.28 45.04
C LEU A 770 -4.17 -29.85 44.48
N GLU A 771 -4.96 -29.16 45.32
CA GLU A 771 -6.27 -28.62 44.98
C GLU A 771 -6.20 -27.41 44.05
N GLY A 772 -7.17 -27.25 43.15
CA GLY A 772 -7.31 -26.03 42.35
C GLY A 772 -6.26 -25.88 41.25
N VAL A 773 -5.69 -26.99 40.76
CA VAL A 773 -4.88 -26.97 39.53
C VAL A 773 -5.82 -27.01 38.34
N GLU A 774 -5.60 -26.10 37.40
CA GLU A 774 -6.39 -26.01 36.18
C GLU A 774 -5.95 -27.09 35.19
N ILE A 775 -6.86 -28.00 34.86
CA ILE A 775 -6.69 -29.06 33.87
C ILE A 775 -7.46 -28.66 32.61
N VAL A 776 -6.72 -28.55 31.50
CA VAL A 776 -7.26 -28.15 30.21
C VAL A 776 -7.23 -29.34 29.26
N ILE A 777 -8.39 -29.68 28.69
CA ILE A 777 -8.55 -30.78 27.74
C ILE A 777 -8.91 -30.20 26.37
N SER A 778 -8.08 -30.49 25.36
CA SER A 778 -8.29 -30.08 23.97
C SER A 778 -8.26 -31.27 23.02
N GLU A 779 -9.15 -31.26 22.03
CA GLU A 779 -9.07 -32.20 20.90
C GLU A 779 -7.75 -31.97 20.15
N LYS A 780 -7.06 -33.05 19.77
CA LYS A 780 -5.74 -32.99 19.15
C LYS A 780 -5.79 -32.25 17.82
N GLY A 781 -5.24 -31.03 17.79
CA GLY A 781 -5.22 -30.14 16.61
C GLY A 781 -6.21 -28.97 16.67
N ALA A 782 -7.04 -28.88 17.72
CA ALA A 782 -7.92 -27.74 17.96
C ALA A 782 -7.17 -26.58 18.61
N THR A 783 -7.54 -25.35 18.23
CA THR A 783 -6.97 -24.09 18.78
C THR A 783 -7.71 -23.59 20.02
N SER A 784 -8.87 -24.16 20.35
CA SER A 784 -9.68 -23.78 21.52
C SER A 784 -9.87 -24.97 22.48
N PRO A 785 -9.81 -24.74 23.81
CA PRO A 785 -10.02 -25.80 24.80
C PRO A 785 -11.46 -26.32 24.71
N LEU A 786 -11.62 -27.64 24.86
CA LEU A 786 -12.94 -28.28 24.82
C LEU A 786 -13.63 -28.15 26.19
N ILE A 787 -12.88 -28.44 27.27
CA ILE A 787 -13.35 -28.39 28.66
C ILE A 787 -12.18 -27.96 29.56
N THR A 788 -12.50 -27.21 30.61
CA THR A 788 -11.55 -26.81 31.66
C THR A 788 -12.12 -27.20 33.01
N VAL A 789 -11.35 -27.93 33.82
CA VAL A 789 -11.75 -28.41 35.14
C VAL A 789 -10.64 -28.14 36.15
N PHE A 790 -10.99 -27.98 37.42
CA PHE A 790 -10.04 -27.82 38.51
C PHE A 790 -9.95 -29.11 39.32
N THR A 791 -8.75 -29.46 39.79
CA THR A 791 -8.56 -30.60 40.69
C THR A 791 -9.22 -30.36 42.04
N ASP A 792 -9.77 -31.44 42.62
CA ASP A 792 -10.38 -31.42 43.94
C ASP A 792 -9.34 -31.34 45.09
N ASP A 793 -9.83 -31.35 46.33
CA ASP A 793 -9.02 -31.30 47.56
C ASP A 793 -8.02 -32.46 47.70
N LYS A 794 -8.18 -33.52 46.89
CA LYS A 794 -7.29 -34.69 46.81
C LYS A 794 -6.43 -34.71 45.55
N GLY A 795 -6.41 -33.61 44.79
CA GLY A 795 -5.63 -33.47 43.56
C GLY A 795 -6.14 -34.32 42.40
N ALA A 796 -7.35 -34.85 42.45
CA ALA A 796 -7.95 -35.69 41.42
C ALA A 796 -8.89 -34.89 40.51
N TYR A 797 -9.05 -35.37 39.27
CA TYR A 797 -10.06 -34.87 38.33
C TYR A 797 -10.62 -36.01 37.47
N SER A 798 -11.89 -35.89 37.06
CA SER A 798 -12.56 -36.80 36.13
C SER A 798 -13.46 -35.99 35.20
N VAL A 799 -13.39 -36.26 33.88
CA VAL A 799 -14.14 -35.53 32.84
C VAL A 799 -14.75 -36.52 31.85
N GLY A 800 -16.08 -36.51 31.72
CA GLY A 800 -16.85 -37.31 30.76
C GLY A 800 -18.36 -37.26 31.02
N PRO A 801 -19.20 -37.92 30.19
CA PRO A 801 -18.86 -38.75 29.03
C PRO A 801 -18.50 -37.95 27.77
N LEU A 802 -17.33 -38.22 27.19
CA LEU A 802 -16.82 -37.65 25.93
C LEU A 802 -16.98 -38.64 24.76
N HIS A 803 -16.85 -38.15 23.52
CA HIS A 803 -16.86 -39.02 22.35
C HIS A 803 -15.61 -39.91 22.33
N SER A 804 -15.80 -41.23 22.28
CA SER A 804 -14.73 -42.24 22.26
C SER A 804 -13.90 -42.23 20.97
N ASP A 805 -14.44 -41.68 19.89
CA ASP A 805 -13.85 -41.74 18.55
C ASP A 805 -12.84 -40.60 18.28
N LEU A 806 -12.57 -39.73 19.27
CA LEU A 806 -11.70 -38.56 19.18
C LEU A 806 -10.46 -38.69 20.08
N GLU A 807 -9.31 -38.14 19.66
CA GLU A 807 -8.06 -38.09 20.45
C GLU A 807 -7.94 -36.75 21.21
N TYR A 808 -7.62 -36.79 22.49
CA TYR A 808 -7.52 -35.61 23.37
C TYR A 808 -6.09 -35.38 23.89
N THR A 809 -5.78 -34.12 24.21
CA THR A 809 -4.54 -33.65 24.84
C THR A 809 -4.85 -32.99 26.17
N ILE A 810 -4.05 -33.27 27.20
CA ILE A 810 -4.27 -32.82 28.59
C ILE A 810 -3.07 -32.00 29.06
N THR A 811 -3.30 -30.80 29.58
CA THR A 811 -2.28 -29.94 30.19
C THR A 811 -2.72 -29.44 31.56
N ALA A 812 -1.78 -29.18 32.47
CA ALA A 812 -2.03 -28.73 33.84
C ALA A 812 -1.22 -27.48 34.20
N GLN A 813 -1.82 -26.53 34.90
CA GLN A 813 -1.14 -25.30 35.34
C GLN A 813 -1.63 -24.78 36.71
N LYS A 814 -0.70 -24.26 37.53
CA LYS A 814 -0.97 -23.55 38.80
C LYS A 814 0.20 -22.64 39.17
N GLU A 815 -0.11 -21.43 39.63
CA GLU A 815 0.89 -20.44 40.03
C GLU A 815 1.73 -20.90 41.24
N GLY A 816 3.05 -20.70 41.20
CA GLY A 816 3.99 -21.11 42.27
C GLY A 816 4.41 -22.59 42.25
N PHE A 817 3.91 -23.38 41.29
CA PHE A 817 4.21 -24.80 41.13
C PHE A 817 4.64 -25.12 39.70
N VAL A 818 5.58 -26.05 39.54
CA VAL A 818 5.89 -26.65 38.22
C VAL A 818 5.23 -28.01 38.13
N LEU A 819 4.35 -28.19 37.15
CA LEU A 819 3.58 -29.41 36.91
C LEU A 819 4.12 -30.17 35.70
N THR A 820 4.69 -31.35 35.92
CA THR A 820 5.26 -32.20 34.85
C THR A 820 4.47 -33.49 34.71
N ALA A 821 4.08 -33.85 33.48
CA ALA A 821 3.37 -35.09 33.21
C ALA A 821 4.18 -36.32 33.64
N VAL A 822 3.52 -37.32 34.25
CA VAL A 822 4.16 -38.57 34.67
C VAL A 822 4.26 -39.51 33.48
N GLU A 823 5.49 -39.85 33.09
CA GLU A 823 5.75 -40.80 32.01
C GLU A 823 5.02 -42.13 32.25
N GLY A 824 4.23 -42.56 31.26
CA GLY A 824 3.43 -43.79 31.29
C GLY A 824 1.97 -43.63 31.72
N THR A 825 1.52 -42.42 32.07
CA THR A 825 0.11 -42.14 32.45
C THR A 825 -0.51 -41.08 31.54
N VAL A 826 -1.82 -41.16 31.28
CA VAL A 826 -2.58 -40.20 30.45
C VAL A 826 -3.41 -39.32 31.38
N GLY A 827 -2.76 -38.39 32.09
CA GLY A 827 -3.45 -37.43 32.96
C GLY A 827 -2.82 -37.16 34.33
N ASP A 828 -1.79 -37.90 34.75
CA ASP A 828 -1.15 -37.63 36.04
C ASP A 828 -0.01 -36.61 35.90
N PHE A 829 0.09 -35.70 36.87
CA PHE A 829 1.12 -34.67 36.93
C PHE A 829 1.87 -34.73 38.26
N LYS A 830 3.18 -34.48 38.23
CA LYS A 830 3.98 -34.21 39.42
C LYS A 830 4.10 -32.71 39.64
N ALA A 831 3.79 -32.23 40.83
CA ALA A 831 3.90 -30.83 41.22
C ALA A 831 5.14 -30.63 42.11
N PHE A 832 5.93 -29.59 41.81
CA PHE A 832 7.04 -29.15 42.64
C PHE A 832 6.81 -27.71 43.10
N ALA A 833 6.89 -27.45 44.41
CA ALA A 833 6.71 -26.10 44.96
C ALA A 833 7.98 -25.26 44.77
N LEU A 834 7.85 -24.07 44.20
CA LEU A 834 8.99 -23.20 43.98
C LEU A 834 9.34 -22.38 45.23
N ALA A 835 10.63 -22.19 45.48
CA ALA A 835 11.19 -21.50 46.62
C ALA A 835 11.51 -20.03 46.33
N GLY A 836 11.86 -19.27 47.37
CA GLY A 836 12.26 -17.87 47.26
C GLY A 836 13.45 -17.50 48.14
N VAL A 837 14.19 -16.47 47.74
CA VAL A 837 15.30 -15.91 48.53
C VAL A 837 15.19 -14.40 48.56
N THR A 838 15.19 -13.82 49.74
CA THR A 838 15.19 -12.38 49.99
C THR A 838 16.55 -11.92 50.51
N PHE A 839 17.19 -11.01 49.81
CA PHE A 839 18.41 -10.33 50.23
C PHE A 839 18.07 -8.99 50.87
N GLU A 840 18.67 -8.71 52.02
CA GLU A 840 18.62 -7.44 52.75
C GLU A 840 20.01 -6.81 52.70
N ILE A 841 20.17 -5.74 51.93
CA ILE A 841 21.44 -5.08 51.67
C ILE A 841 21.45 -3.69 52.31
N LYS A 842 22.41 -3.47 53.20
CA LYS A 842 22.54 -2.24 53.99
C LYS A 842 23.98 -1.71 53.99
N SER A 843 24.16 -0.44 54.31
CA SER A 843 25.47 0.20 54.47
C SER A 843 26.07 -0.07 55.85
N GLU A 844 27.32 0.35 56.07
CA GLU A 844 27.98 0.29 57.38
C GLU A 844 27.24 1.09 58.47
N ASP A 845 26.50 2.13 58.08
CA ASP A 845 25.63 2.94 58.96
C ASP A 845 24.18 2.40 59.10
N ASP A 846 23.95 1.13 58.75
CA ASP A 846 22.64 0.42 58.79
C ASP A 846 21.53 1.03 57.91
N GLN A 847 21.87 1.94 56.99
CA GLN A 847 20.95 2.47 55.97
C GLN A 847 20.74 1.46 54.84
N ALA A 848 19.50 1.35 54.34
CA ALA A 848 19.17 0.48 53.22
C ALA A 848 19.88 0.94 51.92
N LEU A 849 20.52 0.01 51.21
CA LEU A 849 21.22 0.29 49.95
C LEU A 849 20.38 -0.10 48.74
N ALA A 850 19.85 0.90 48.05
CA ALA A 850 19.14 0.76 46.79
C ALA A 850 20.11 0.67 45.59
N GLY A 851 19.72 -0.03 44.52
CA GLY A 851 20.50 -0.09 43.27
C GLY A 851 21.75 -0.98 43.32
N VAL A 852 21.87 -1.86 44.32
CA VAL A 852 22.93 -2.88 44.35
C VAL A 852 22.56 -4.00 43.39
N LEU A 853 23.44 -4.31 42.43
CA LEU A 853 23.22 -5.41 41.50
C LEU A 853 23.55 -6.72 42.21
N LEU A 854 22.54 -7.55 42.44
CA LEU A 854 22.71 -8.87 43.01
C LEU A 854 22.50 -9.92 41.93
N SER A 855 23.57 -10.63 41.61
CA SER A 855 23.53 -11.80 40.74
C SER A 855 23.25 -13.04 41.58
N LEU A 856 22.25 -13.82 41.19
CA LEU A 856 21.92 -15.12 41.76
C LEU A 856 21.96 -16.18 40.65
N SER A 857 22.77 -17.21 40.84
CA SER A 857 22.98 -18.25 39.84
C SER A 857 23.06 -19.65 40.47
N GLY A 858 22.32 -20.61 39.93
CA GLY A 858 22.29 -21.99 40.44
C GLY A 858 21.54 -22.91 39.47
N GLY A 859 22.12 -24.07 39.14
CA GLY A 859 21.58 -24.96 38.11
C GLY A 859 21.44 -24.27 36.75
N VAL A 860 20.20 -24.21 36.22
CA VAL A 860 19.84 -23.50 34.97
C VAL A 860 19.39 -22.06 35.21
N PHE A 861 19.11 -21.69 36.46
CA PHE A 861 18.59 -20.38 36.83
C PHE A 861 19.74 -19.37 36.97
N ARG A 862 19.61 -18.25 36.27
CA ARG A 862 20.52 -17.10 36.37
C ARG A 862 19.67 -15.85 36.31
N SER A 863 19.76 -15.02 37.35
CA SER A 863 19.05 -13.75 37.38
C SER A 863 19.91 -12.70 38.05
N ASN A 864 19.86 -11.49 37.51
CA ASN A 864 20.56 -10.32 38.02
C ASN A 864 19.50 -9.25 38.25
N LEU A 865 19.25 -8.89 39.51
CA LEU A 865 18.27 -7.88 39.86
C LEU A 865 18.92 -6.79 40.73
N LEU A 866 18.32 -5.60 40.72
CA LEU A 866 18.76 -4.47 41.53
C LEU A 866 17.91 -4.38 42.81
N THR A 867 18.53 -4.05 43.94
CA THR A 867 17.77 -3.77 45.17
C THR A 867 16.87 -2.55 45.03
N GLN A 868 15.69 -2.62 45.63
CA GLN A 868 14.73 -1.52 45.69
C GLN A 868 15.13 -0.49 46.76
N ASP A 869 14.39 0.62 46.87
CA ASP A 869 14.66 1.72 47.82
C ASP A 869 14.72 1.27 49.30
N ASN A 870 14.02 0.17 49.63
CA ASN A 870 14.04 -0.43 50.96
C ASN A 870 15.24 -1.36 51.20
N GLY A 871 16.18 -1.46 50.26
CA GLY A 871 17.37 -2.33 50.33
C GLY A 871 17.07 -3.82 50.28
N MET A 872 15.83 -4.21 49.97
CA MET A 872 15.42 -5.60 49.86
C MET A 872 15.29 -6.03 48.40
N LEU A 873 15.57 -7.31 48.16
CA LEU A 873 15.41 -7.93 46.85
C LEU A 873 14.99 -9.38 47.01
N THR A 874 13.87 -9.77 46.39
CA THR A 874 13.34 -11.13 46.47
C THR A 874 13.38 -11.81 45.10
N PHE A 875 13.99 -12.98 45.04
CA PHE A 875 13.89 -13.91 43.92
C PHE A 875 12.83 -14.95 44.28
N SER A 876 11.70 -14.94 43.56
CA SER A 876 10.66 -15.97 43.66
C SER A 876 10.83 -17.02 42.56
N ASN A 877 10.10 -18.13 42.66
CA ASN A 877 10.05 -19.18 41.65
C ASN A 877 11.38 -19.95 41.44
N LEU A 878 12.19 -20.11 42.49
CA LEU A 878 13.44 -20.85 42.45
C LEU A 878 13.20 -22.35 42.62
N SER A 879 13.80 -23.18 41.78
CA SER A 879 13.85 -24.62 42.02
C SER A 879 14.70 -24.95 43.25
N PRO A 880 14.45 -26.04 43.98
CA PRO A 880 15.34 -26.47 45.06
C PRO A 880 16.76 -26.73 44.55
N GLY A 881 17.79 -26.27 45.28
CA GLY A 881 19.18 -26.46 44.88
C GLY A 881 20.16 -25.48 45.52
N GLN A 882 21.43 -25.55 45.09
CA GLN A 882 22.49 -24.65 45.51
C GLN A 882 22.57 -23.44 44.58
N TYR A 883 22.57 -22.25 45.15
CA TYR A 883 22.64 -20.97 44.45
C TYR A 883 23.83 -20.17 44.93
N TYR A 884 24.64 -19.66 44.02
CA TYR A 884 25.72 -18.71 44.29
C TYR A 884 25.20 -17.29 44.08
N PHE A 885 25.38 -16.43 45.09
CA PHE A 885 25.06 -15.02 44.98
C PHE A 885 26.31 -14.14 45.04
N LYS A 886 26.29 -13.04 44.29
CA LYS A 886 27.34 -12.03 44.27
C LYS A 886 26.73 -10.61 44.19
N PRO A 887 26.85 -9.79 45.26
CA PRO A 887 26.47 -8.38 45.22
C PRO A 887 27.58 -7.53 44.56
N MET A 888 27.19 -6.56 43.73
CA MET A 888 28.11 -5.68 43.01
C MET A 888 27.56 -4.26 42.92
N MET A 889 28.39 -3.28 43.25
CA MET A 889 28.11 -1.84 43.10
C MET A 889 29.46 -1.10 43.11
N LYS A 890 29.74 -0.26 42.10
CA LYS A 890 31.10 0.28 41.83
C LYS A 890 31.73 1.05 43.01
N GLU A 891 30.92 1.73 43.81
CA GLU A 891 31.36 2.57 44.94
C GLU A 891 31.50 1.82 46.26
N PHE A 892 31.00 0.58 46.32
CA PHE A 892 30.87 -0.18 47.56
C PHE A 892 31.57 -1.53 47.48
N ARG A 893 32.26 -1.89 48.56
CA ARG A 893 32.73 -3.25 48.81
C ARG A 893 31.71 -3.96 49.71
N PHE A 894 31.23 -5.12 49.31
CA PHE A 894 30.24 -5.88 50.08
C PHE A 894 30.85 -7.00 50.91
N GLU A 895 30.21 -7.29 52.03
CA GLU A 895 30.53 -8.38 52.93
C GLU A 895 29.24 -9.14 53.33
N PRO A 896 29.11 -10.43 52.98
CA PRO A 896 30.05 -11.23 52.20
C PRO A 896 30.14 -10.76 50.74
N SER A 897 31.33 -10.82 50.15
CA SER A 897 31.56 -10.39 48.76
C SER A 897 30.99 -11.37 47.73
N SER A 898 30.75 -12.63 48.13
CA SER A 898 29.96 -13.64 47.44
C SER A 898 29.84 -14.91 48.29
N GLN A 899 28.77 -15.69 48.15
CA GLN A 899 28.58 -16.93 48.92
C GLN A 899 27.63 -17.92 48.22
N MET A 900 27.80 -19.23 48.46
CA MET A 900 26.82 -20.25 48.09
C MET A 900 25.78 -20.45 49.19
N ILE A 901 24.52 -20.57 48.78
CA ILE A 901 23.35 -20.78 49.64
C ILE A 901 22.56 -21.99 49.14
N GLU A 902 22.01 -22.75 50.07
CA GLU A 902 21.16 -23.90 49.78
C GLU A 902 19.70 -23.50 49.95
N VAL A 903 18.89 -23.72 48.91
CA VAL A 903 17.46 -23.40 48.90
C VAL A 903 16.67 -24.69 48.79
N GLN A 904 15.83 -24.98 49.78
CA GLN A 904 14.96 -26.17 49.81
C GLN A 904 13.59 -25.88 49.22
N GLU A 905 12.85 -26.94 48.87
CA GLU A 905 11.49 -26.85 48.31
C GLU A 905 10.55 -26.02 49.20
N GLY A 906 9.86 -25.03 48.59
CA GLY A 906 8.94 -24.11 49.28
C GLY A 906 9.57 -23.17 50.32
N GLN A 907 10.90 -23.10 50.45
CA GLN A 907 11.59 -22.30 51.45
C GLN A 907 11.69 -20.82 51.04
N ASN A 908 11.55 -19.88 52.00
CA ASN A 908 11.87 -18.46 51.82
C ASN A 908 13.07 -18.06 52.69
N LEU A 909 14.26 -17.99 52.10
CA LEU A 909 15.51 -17.70 52.83
C LEU A 909 15.79 -16.19 52.87
N LYS A 910 16.17 -15.63 54.05
CA LYS A 910 16.57 -14.21 54.17
C LYS A 910 18.07 -14.06 54.46
N ILE A 911 18.79 -13.30 53.63
CA ILE A 911 20.26 -13.12 53.70
C ILE A 911 20.61 -11.66 53.88
N ARG A 912 21.53 -11.34 54.79
CA ARG A 912 22.00 -9.97 55.06
C ARG A 912 23.37 -9.71 54.42
N ILE A 913 23.51 -8.57 53.75
CA ILE A 913 24.76 -8.13 53.10
C ILE A 913 25.06 -6.70 53.53
N THR A 914 26.28 -6.42 53.97
CA THR A 914 26.73 -5.08 54.38
C THR A 914 27.65 -4.47 53.33
N GLY A 915 27.43 -3.22 52.92
CA GLY A 915 28.23 -2.48 51.93
C GLY A 915 29.03 -1.35 52.54
N TYR A 916 30.35 -1.37 52.35
CA TYR A 916 31.30 -0.34 52.78
C TYR A 916 31.64 0.58 51.61
N ARG A 917 31.52 1.90 51.77
CA ARG A 917 31.80 2.86 50.68
C ARG A 917 33.31 3.05 50.54
N THR A 918 33.86 2.78 49.36
CA THR A 918 35.32 2.83 49.11
C THR A 918 35.74 3.70 47.93
N ALA A 919 34.77 4.21 47.17
CA ALA A 919 35.00 5.14 46.07
C ALA A 919 33.82 6.11 45.93
N TYR A 920 34.09 7.25 45.31
CA TYR A 920 33.14 8.37 45.24
C TYR A 920 32.78 8.71 43.80
N SER A 921 31.71 9.46 43.64
CA SER A 921 31.21 9.92 42.36
C SER A 921 31.54 11.39 42.12
N CYS A 922 31.77 11.72 40.85
CA CYS A 922 31.74 13.08 40.36
C CYS A 922 30.46 13.28 39.54
N TYR A 923 29.68 14.28 39.92
CA TYR A 923 28.47 14.73 39.26
C TYR A 923 28.74 16.03 38.53
N GLY A 924 28.24 16.10 37.31
CA GLY A 924 28.42 17.27 36.48
C GLY A 924 27.36 17.38 35.40
N THR A 925 27.46 18.43 34.62
CA THR A 925 26.57 18.70 33.49
C THR A 925 27.38 19.03 32.26
N VAL A 926 26.94 18.53 31.11
CA VAL A 926 27.35 19.01 29.81
C VAL A 926 26.18 19.76 29.19
N SER A 927 26.40 21.02 28.86
CA SER A 927 25.39 21.87 28.22
C SER A 927 25.94 22.54 26.98
N SER A 928 25.08 22.81 26.00
CA SER A 928 25.41 23.63 24.85
C SER A 928 25.57 25.11 25.22
N LEU A 929 26.10 25.89 24.28
CA LEU A 929 26.18 27.35 24.37
C LEU A 929 24.85 28.05 24.69
N ASN A 930 23.73 27.48 24.23
CA ASN A 930 22.38 28.00 24.47
C ASN A 930 21.81 27.61 25.85
N GLY A 931 22.58 26.88 26.67
CA GLY A 931 22.15 26.39 27.98
C GLY A 931 21.28 25.14 27.91
N GLU A 932 21.05 24.56 26.72
CA GLU A 932 20.37 23.28 26.60
C GLU A 932 21.27 22.14 27.08
N PRO A 933 20.70 21.12 27.72
CA PRO A 933 21.45 19.93 28.11
C PRO A 933 21.94 19.15 26.89
N GLU A 934 23.19 18.67 26.93
CA GLU A 934 23.73 17.76 25.92
C GLU A 934 23.62 16.31 26.39
N GLN A 935 22.67 15.57 25.84
CA GLN A 935 22.53 14.13 26.04
C GLN A 935 23.52 13.35 25.18
N GLY A 936 24.01 12.21 25.68
CA GLY A 936 24.79 11.27 24.86
C GLY A 936 26.27 11.62 24.72
N VAL A 937 26.77 12.61 25.47
CA VAL A 937 28.16 13.06 25.44
C VAL A 937 29.01 12.17 26.33
N SER A 938 30.07 11.61 25.77
CA SER A 938 31.04 10.78 26.50
C SER A 938 32.00 11.65 27.30
N VAL A 939 31.94 11.57 28.62
CA VAL A 939 32.82 12.29 29.55
C VAL A 939 33.77 11.29 30.20
N GLU A 940 35.05 11.62 30.31
CA GLU A 940 36.06 10.80 30.97
C GLU A 940 36.75 11.54 32.13
N ALA A 941 37.13 10.78 33.15
CA ALA A 941 38.02 11.15 34.24
C ALA A 941 39.37 10.46 34.02
N VAL A 942 40.43 11.23 33.75
CA VAL A 942 41.79 10.69 33.57
C VAL A 942 42.65 11.04 34.78
N GLY A 943 43.08 10.01 35.52
CA GLY A 943 43.97 10.20 36.67
C GLY A 943 45.31 10.82 36.29
N GLN A 944 45.87 11.63 37.18
CA GLN A 944 47.14 12.34 36.97
C GLN A 944 48.24 11.77 37.87
N LYS A 945 49.51 11.95 37.47
CA LYS A 945 50.71 11.53 38.22
C LYS A 945 50.66 10.04 38.61
N ASP A 946 50.72 9.72 39.91
CA ASP A 946 50.71 8.36 40.47
C ASP A 946 49.38 7.63 40.27
N CYS A 947 48.31 8.37 39.96
CA CYS A 947 46.99 7.83 39.65
C CYS A 947 46.72 7.70 38.13
N SER A 948 47.74 7.90 37.27
CA SER A 948 47.62 7.83 35.80
C SER A 948 47.09 6.51 35.23
N ILE A 949 47.17 5.42 36.01
CA ILE A 949 46.63 4.11 35.66
C ILE A 949 45.11 3.99 35.88
N TYR A 950 44.49 4.96 36.56
CA TYR A 950 43.06 4.96 36.86
C TYR A 950 42.33 5.93 35.93
N GLY A 951 41.32 5.42 35.23
CA GLY A 951 40.44 6.21 34.39
C GLY A 951 39.01 5.68 34.46
N GLU A 952 38.03 6.56 34.34
CA GLU A 952 36.61 6.24 34.36
C GLU A 952 35.90 7.07 33.28
N ASP A 953 34.87 6.52 32.65
CA ASP A 953 34.08 7.22 31.65
C ASP A 953 32.57 6.99 31.84
N THR A 954 31.78 7.93 31.32
CA THR A 954 30.33 7.90 31.39
C THR A 954 29.73 8.68 30.22
N ILE A 955 28.41 8.59 30.09
CA ILE A 955 27.65 9.30 29.06
C ILE A 955 26.60 10.17 29.77
N THR A 956 26.36 11.36 29.27
CA THR A 956 25.35 12.27 29.81
C THR A 956 23.91 11.79 29.54
N ASP A 957 23.01 12.02 30.50
CA ASP A 957 21.58 11.71 30.43
C ASP A 957 20.76 12.75 29.64
N GLU A 958 19.43 12.59 29.60
CA GLU A 958 18.50 13.48 28.87
C GLU A 958 18.57 14.94 29.36
N GLU A 959 18.87 15.14 30.65
CA GLU A 959 19.10 16.44 31.26
C GLU A 959 20.57 16.89 31.17
N GLY A 960 21.39 16.21 30.37
CA GLY A 960 22.80 16.55 30.13
C GLY A 960 23.68 16.34 31.35
N LYS A 961 23.19 15.66 32.38
CA LYS A 961 23.93 15.38 33.60
C LYS A 961 24.74 14.12 33.40
N PHE A 962 25.92 14.09 33.99
CA PHE A 962 26.76 12.90 34.02
C PHE A 962 27.16 12.56 35.44
N ARG A 963 27.42 11.27 35.65
CA ARG A 963 27.94 10.74 36.91
C ARG A 963 29.08 9.79 36.64
N LEU A 964 30.30 10.22 36.94
CA LEU A 964 31.51 9.41 36.89
C LEU A 964 31.67 8.71 38.25
N ARG A 965 31.46 7.39 38.28
CA ARG A 965 31.45 6.59 39.51
C ARG A 965 32.78 5.88 39.73
N GLY A 966 33.13 5.63 40.99
CA GLY A 966 34.27 4.77 41.33
C GLY A 966 35.62 5.51 41.36
N LEU A 967 35.60 6.83 41.53
CA LEU A 967 36.81 7.63 41.66
C LEU A 967 37.46 7.38 43.03
N ARG A 968 38.77 7.12 43.03
CA ARG A 968 39.50 6.75 44.25
C ARG A 968 39.90 7.98 45.08
N PRO A 969 39.70 7.96 46.40
CA PRO A 969 40.20 9.00 47.31
C PRO A 969 41.71 9.19 47.19
N GLY A 970 42.18 10.44 47.27
CA GLY A 970 43.58 10.83 47.19
C GLY A 970 44.14 10.96 45.77
N CYS A 971 43.33 10.71 44.73
CA CYS A 971 43.71 10.88 43.34
C CYS A 971 43.19 12.20 42.76
N VAL A 972 44.01 12.81 41.89
CA VAL A 972 43.61 13.95 41.05
C VAL A 972 43.19 13.43 39.68
N TYR A 973 41.99 13.77 39.26
CA TYR A 973 41.43 13.41 37.95
C TYR A 973 41.20 14.66 37.10
N HIS A 974 41.52 14.58 35.81
CA HIS A 974 41.09 15.56 34.82
C HIS A 974 39.80 15.08 34.18
N ILE A 975 38.70 15.79 34.44
CA ILE A 975 37.40 15.53 33.82
C ILE A 975 37.34 16.27 32.49
N GLN A 976 37.18 15.55 31.39
CA GLN A 976 37.17 16.10 30.04
C GLN A 976 36.24 15.32 29.14
N LEU A 977 35.91 15.88 27.98
CA LEU A 977 35.21 15.11 26.95
C LEU A 977 36.18 14.10 26.34
N LYS A 978 35.74 12.85 26.23
CA LYS A 978 36.52 11.77 25.62
C LYS A 978 36.79 12.07 24.14
N ALA A 979 37.99 11.76 23.66
CA ALA A 979 38.35 12.01 22.25
C ALA A 979 37.58 11.12 21.26
N GLU A 980 37.21 9.91 21.67
CA GLU A 980 36.42 8.95 20.87
C GLU A 980 34.96 8.94 21.35
N GLY A 981 34.00 8.94 20.41
CA GLY A 981 32.57 8.88 20.69
C GLY A 981 31.85 10.24 20.77
N ASN A 982 32.60 11.34 20.65
CA ASN A 982 32.08 12.72 20.69
C ASN A 982 32.20 13.44 19.33
N ASP A 983 32.09 12.73 18.22
CA ASP A 983 32.24 13.29 16.86
C ASP A 983 31.22 14.38 16.51
N HIS A 984 30.17 14.52 17.32
CA HIS A 984 29.15 15.57 17.21
C HIS A 984 29.52 16.84 18.00
N ILE A 985 30.70 16.91 18.64
CA ILE A 985 31.18 18.03 19.46
C ILE A 985 32.53 18.51 18.92
N GLU A 986 32.62 19.77 18.52
CA GLU A 986 33.83 20.38 17.97
C GLU A 986 34.87 20.66 19.06
N ARG A 987 34.41 21.16 20.23
CA ARG A 987 35.28 21.50 21.37
C ARG A 987 34.49 21.63 22.67
N ALA A 988 35.19 21.57 23.80
CA ALA A 988 34.62 21.77 25.13
C ALA A 988 35.31 22.93 25.86
N LEU A 989 34.57 23.66 26.70
CA LEU A 989 35.10 24.66 27.61
C LEU A 989 34.65 24.41 29.05
N PRO A 990 35.58 24.30 30.03
CA PRO A 990 37.04 24.20 29.85
C PRO A 990 37.43 22.88 29.14
N GLN A 991 38.63 22.81 28.55
CA GLN A 991 39.12 21.60 27.88
C GLN A 991 39.21 20.41 28.84
N HIS A 992 39.61 20.66 30.09
CA HIS A 992 39.49 19.72 31.20
C HIS A 992 39.25 20.48 32.51
N ARG A 993 38.59 19.82 33.46
CA ARG A 993 38.40 20.30 34.84
C ARG A 993 39.16 19.36 35.78
N ALA A 994 40.19 19.86 36.45
CA ALA A 994 40.90 19.08 37.46
C ALA A 994 40.09 19.02 38.76
N ILE A 995 39.88 17.81 39.28
CA ILE A 995 39.22 17.53 40.57
C ILE A 995 40.11 16.65 41.44
N GLU A 996 40.13 16.91 42.74
CA GLU A 996 40.82 16.09 43.74
C GLU A 996 39.77 15.33 44.56
N VAL A 997 39.87 14.01 44.59
CA VAL A 997 38.84 13.15 45.18
C VAL A 997 39.13 12.92 46.67
N GLY A 998 38.22 13.39 47.53
CA GLY A 998 38.28 13.19 48.98
C GLY A 998 37.39 12.03 49.45
N ASN A 999 36.78 12.20 50.63
CA ASN A 999 35.86 11.22 51.24
C ASN A 999 34.37 11.57 51.02
N SER A 1000 34.05 12.35 49.99
CA SER A 1000 32.69 12.74 49.62
C SER A 1000 32.55 12.80 48.11
N ASP A 1001 31.31 12.76 47.63
CA ASP A 1001 31.01 13.01 46.22
C ASP A 1001 31.35 14.46 45.84
N ILE A 1002 31.60 14.66 44.55
CA ILE A 1002 32.00 15.95 43.96
C ILE A 1002 30.86 16.39 43.06
N ASP A 1003 30.28 17.54 43.34
CA ASP A 1003 29.16 18.09 42.57
C ASP A 1003 29.59 19.31 41.73
N ASP A 1004 28.69 19.80 40.89
CA ASP A 1004 28.81 21.04 40.11
C ASP A 1004 29.95 21.09 39.08
N VAL A 1005 30.36 19.96 38.50
CA VAL A 1005 31.32 19.95 37.39
C VAL A 1005 30.63 20.28 36.07
N ASN A 1006 30.69 21.54 35.64
CA ASN A 1006 30.07 21.98 34.40
C ASN A 1006 31.07 22.02 33.22
N ILE A 1007 30.65 21.49 32.07
CA ILE A 1007 31.37 21.51 30.79
C ILE A 1007 30.44 22.07 29.72
N ILE A 1008 30.89 23.12 29.02
CA ILE A 1008 30.15 23.67 27.88
C ILE A 1008 30.65 23.00 26.61
N ALA A 1009 29.80 22.20 25.97
CA ALA A 1009 30.11 21.54 24.70
C ALA A 1009 29.68 22.43 23.53
N PHE A 1010 30.56 22.57 22.55
CA PHE A 1010 30.28 23.23 21.29
C PHE A 1010 29.96 22.12 20.29
N ARG A 1011 28.67 21.93 19.99
CA ARG A 1011 28.26 20.98 18.96
C ARG A 1011 29.00 21.28 17.68
N GLN A 1012 29.60 20.25 17.10
CA GLN A 1012 30.09 20.34 15.75
C GLN A 1012 28.88 20.53 14.84
N ILE A 1013 28.94 21.51 13.95
CA ILE A 1013 27.94 21.66 12.91
C ILE A 1013 28.11 20.47 11.96
N ASN A 1014 27.48 19.34 12.31
CA ASN A 1014 27.44 18.11 11.51
C ASN A 1014 26.29 18.17 10.50
N GLN A 1015 26.03 19.38 10.03
CA GLN A 1015 25.02 19.71 9.05
C GLN A 1015 25.76 20.19 7.81
N PHE A 1016 25.51 19.49 6.72
CA PHE A 1016 25.91 19.88 5.39
C PHE A 1016 24.66 20.44 4.71
N ASP A 1017 24.63 21.75 4.54
CA ASP A 1017 23.51 22.41 3.90
C ASP A 1017 23.59 22.24 2.39
N LEU A 1018 22.77 21.32 1.90
CA LEU A 1018 22.58 21.12 0.48
C LEU A 1018 21.38 21.93 0.02
N SER A 1019 21.69 23.01 -0.68
CA SER A 1019 20.71 23.78 -1.41
C SER A 1019 21.02 23.73 -2.90
N GLY A 1020 20.06 24.11 -3.70
CA GLY A 1020 20.26 24.15 -5.12
C GLY A 1020 19.15 24.88 -5.81
N ASN A 1021 19.41 25.19 -7.06
CA ASN A 1021 18.42 25.75 -7.94
C ASN A 1021 18.33 24.90 -9.19
N VAL A 1022 17.10 24.67 -9.63
CA VAL A 1022 16.85 24.06 -10.92
C VAL A 1022 16.57 25.16 -11.92
N ILE A 1023 17.44 25.33 -12.89
CA ILE A 1023 17.23 26.24 -14.02
C ILE A 1023 16.38 25.48 -15.03
N THR A 1024 15.10 25.77 -15.03
CA THR A 1024 14.12 25.22 -15.95
C THR A 1024 12.97 26.20 -16.10
N SER A 1025 12.16 26.06 -17.15
CA SER A 1025 10.93 26.82 -17.24
C SER A 1025 9.95 26.42 -16.15
N SER A 1026 9.22 27.41 -15.64
CA SER A 1026 8.28 27.22 -14.53
C SER A 1026 7.19 26.18 -14.78
N GLU A 1027 6.85 25.92 -16.03
CA GLU A 1027 5.92 24.87 -16.47
C GLU A 1027 6.36 23.44 -16.11
N TYR A 1028 7.67 23.23 -16.06
CA TYR A 1028 8.25 21.93 -15.78
C TYR A 1028 8.49 21.78 -14.29
N LEU A 1029 8.55 22.86 -13.50
CA LEU A 1029 8.82 22.80 -12.06
C LEU A 1029 7.85 21.91 -11.29
N SER A 1030 6.56 21.91 -11.64
CA SER A 1030 5.59 21.03 -11.00
C SER A 1030 5.75 19.56 -11.41
N THR A 1031 6.44 19.30 -12.53
CA THR A 1031 6.79 17.95 -13.01
C THR A 1031 8.15 17.49 -12.50
N LEU A 1032 8.91 18.41 -11.89
CA LEU A 1032 10.27 18.18 -11.47
C LEU A 1032 10.33 17.99 -9.97
N CYS A 1033 10.99 16.91 -9.61
CA CYS A 1033 11.36 16.66 -8.23
C CYS A 1033 12.85 16.42 -8.20
N VAL A 1034 13.52 17.08 -7.27
CA VAL A 1034 14.93 16.84 -7.04
C VAL A 1034 15.00 15.69 -6.07
N LYS A 1035 15.66 14.62 -6.50
CA LYS A 1035 15.88 13.43 -5.69
C LYS A 1035 17.33 13.37 -5.28
N LEU A 1036 17.55 13.31 -3.99
CA LEU A 1036 18.86 13.09 -3.40
C LEU A 1036 19.04 11.60 -3.16
N TYR A 1037 20.13 11.04 -3.67
CA TYR A 1037 20.52 9.65 -3.49
C TYR A 1037 21.88 9.55 -2.81
N LYS A 1038 22.13 8.44 -2.11
CA LYS A 1038 23.50 8.02 -1.80
C LYS A 1038 24.09 7.39 -3.05
N SER A 1039 25.36 7.65 -3.36
CA SER A 1039 25.98 7.13 -4.60
C SER A 1039 26.02 5.60 -4.64
N GLU A 1040 26.02 4.93 -3.47
CA GLU A 1040 25.96 3.47 -3.33
C GLU A 1040 24.57 2.87 -3.56
N ASN A 1041 23.50 3.68 -3.50
CA ASN A 1041 22.11 3.21 -3.65
C ASN A 1041 21.27 4.25 -4.41
N LEU A 1042 21.25 4.12 -5.73
CA LEU A 1042 20.50 4.98 -6.66
C LEU A 1042 19.05 4.54 -6.87
N ASP A 1043 18.62 3.40 -6.32
CA ASP A 1043 17.26 2.89 -6.49
C ASP A 1043 16.28 3.55 -5.49
N ASN A 1044 16.76 3.95 -4.31
CA ASN A 1044 15.93 4.55 -3.26
C ASN A 1044 16.40 5.98 -2.92
N PRO A 1045 15.59 7.03 -3.21
CA PRO A 1045 15.94 8.40 -2.87
C PRO A 1045 15.85 8.65 -1.36
N ILE A 1046 16.85 9.31 -0.79
CA ILE A 1046 16.90 9.75 0.61
C ILE A 1046 15.83 10.83 0.84
N HIS A 1047 15.88 11.86 0.01
CA HIS A 1047 14.94 12.97 0.05
C HIS A 1047 14.49 13.30 -1.36
N THR A 1048 13.20 13.59 -1.49
CA THR A 1048 12.61 14.09 -2.73
C THR A 1048 11.98 15.42 -2.42
N VAL A 1049 12.51 16.48 -3.02
CA VAL A 1049 11.93 17.81 -2.93
C VAL A 1049 11.23 18.07 -4.24
N ASN A 1050 9.90 18.08 -4.18
CA ASN A 1050 9.11 18.57 -5.30
C ASN A 1050 9.30 20.08 -5.37
N LEU A 1051 9.79 20.56 -6.51
CA LEU A 1051 10.05 21.98 -6.70
C LEU A 1051 8.73 22.77 -6.68
N GLY A 1052 7.65 22.17 -7.17
CA GLY A 1052 6.32 22.75 -7.16
C GLY A 1052 6.30 24.03 -8.00
N LEU A 1053 6.49 25.17 -7.35
CA LEU A 1053 6.60 26.50 -7.97
C LEU A 1053 7.96 27.19 -7.70
N SER A 1054 8.82 26.60 -6.87
CA SER A 1054 10.11 27.17 -6.49
C SER A 1054 11.22 26.61 -7.38
N LEU A 1055 12.01 27.51 -8.00
CA LEU A 1055 13.26 27.15 -8.69
C LEU A 1055 14.33 26.71 -7.68
N PHE A 1056 14.21 27.15 -6.43
CA PHE A 1056 15.11 26.79 -5.35
C PHE A 1056 14.57 25.57 -4.61
N PHE A 1057 15.42 24.58 -4.44
CA PHE A 1057 15.20 23.52 -3.48
C PHE A 1057 16.27 23.64 -2.40
N HIS A 1058 15.86 23.47 -1.16
CA HIS A 1058 16.78 23.09 -0.12
C HIS A 1058 16.37 21.71 0.33
N PHE A 1059 17.35 20.83 0.46
CA PHE A 1059 17.11 19.60 1.20
C PHE A 1059 17.18 19.93 2.70
N PRO A 1060 16.52 19.12 3.55
CA PRO A 1060 16.87 19.10 4.96
C PRO A 1060 18.40 18.91 5.11
N PRO A 1061 19.03 19.55 6.12
CA PRO A 1061 20.48 19.46 6.30
C PRO A 1061 20.94 18.00 6.35
N LEU A 1062 21.97 17.68 5.56
CA LEU A 1062 22.53 16.33 5.48
C LEU A 1062 23.60 16.13 6.56
N LEU A 1063 23.91 14.89 6.88
CA LEU A 1063 25.05 14.59 7.75
C LEU A 1063 26.35 14.89 7.01
N ARG A 1064 27.31 15.55 7.68
CA ARG A 1064 28.65 15.85 7.14
C ARG A 1064 29.57 14.63 7.30
N ASP A 1065 29.16 13.52 6.71
CA ASP A 1065 29.81 12.20 6.79
C ASP A 1065 30.92 12.01 5.74
N GLY A 1066 31.09 12.97 4.82
CA GLY A 1066 32.06 12.89 3.73
C GLY A 1066 31.68 11.90 2.62
N GLU A 1067 30.50 11.30 2.70
CA GLU A 1067 30.00 10.33 1.73
C GLU A 1067 29.67 11.00 0.40
N ASN A 1068 29.65 10.19 -0.66
CA ASN A 1068 29.27 10.64 -1.99
C ASN A 1068 27.76 10.60 -2.15
N TYR A 1069 27.17 11.74 -2.45
CA TYR A 1069 25.75 11.89 -2.75
C TYR A 1069 25.56 12.28 -4.21
N VAL A 1070 24.44 11.83 -4.79
CA VAL A 1070 24.03 12.20 -6.14
C VAL A 1070 22.71 12.93 -6.04
N VAL A 1071 22.71 14.18 -6.47
CA VAL A 1071 21.48 14.91 -6.71
C VAL A 1071 21.08 14.65 -8.13
N LEU A 1072 19.99 13.92 -8.31
CA LEU A 1072 19.39 13.67 -9.61
C LEU A 1072 18.13 14.52 -9.70
N LEU A 1073 18.03 15.30 -10.76
CA LEU A 1073 16.75 15.85 -11.12
C LEU A 1073 15.92 14.74 -11.76
N ASP A 1074 14.72 14.51 -11.26
CA ASP A 1074 13.78 13.58 -11.87
C ASP A 1074 12.57 14.32 -12.40
N SER A 1075 11.99 13.80 -13.47
CA SER A 1075 10.86 14.43 -14.13
C SER A 1075 9.78 13.42 -14.47
N THR A 1076 8.54 13.79 -14.15
CA THR A 1076 7.37 13.05 -14.64
C THR A 1076 7.03 13.36 -16.11
N LEU A 1077 7.84 14.17 -16.81
CA LEU A 1077 7.67 14.44 -18.24
C LEU A 1077 7.91 13.16 -19.07
N PRO A 1078 7.03 12.80 -20.00
CA PRO A 1078 7.22 11.59 -20.81
C PRO A 1078 8.36 11.73 -21.83
N LYS A 1079 9.39 10.86 -21.77
CA LYS A 1079 10.52 10.80 -22.73
C LYS A 1079 10.12 10.44 -24.18
N SER A 1080 8.92 9.91 -24.38
CA SER A 1080 8.35 9.68 -25.72
C SER A 1080 8.02 10.98 -26.46
N GLN A 1081 7.90 12.06 -25.71
CA GLN A 1081 7.29 13.33 -26.14
C GLN A 1081 8.28 14.50 -26.06
N TYR A 1082 9.32 14.33 -25.26
CA TYR A 1082 10.38 15.30 -25.01
C TYR A 1082 11.71 14.56 -25.01
N ASP A 1083 12.69 15.15 -25.68
CA ASP A 1083 14.08 14.78 -25.53
C ASP A 1083 14.67 15.62 -24.41
N TYR A 1084 15.10 14.95 -23.35
CA TYR A 1084 15.72 15.62 -22.23
C TYR A 1084 16.68 14.69 -21.53
N THR A 1085 17.78 15.27 -21.07
CA THR A 1085 18.69 14.62 -20.14
C THR A 1085 18.34 15.10 -18.75
N LEU A 1086 18.30 14.15 -17.81
CA LEU A 1086 18.10 14.48 -16.41
C LEU A 1086 19.48 14.79 -15.83
N PRO A 1087 19.76 16.07 -15.50
CA PRO A 1087 21.05 16.43 -14.93
C PRO A 1087 21.23 15.72 -13.60
N GLN A 1088 22.41 15.15 -13.41
CA GLN A 1088 22.84 14.57 -12.16
C GLN A 1088 24.15 15.20 -11.75
N VAL A 1089 24.26 15.56 -10.48
CA VAL A 1089 25.48 16.11 -9.91
C VAL A 1089 25.86 15.28 -8.70
N SER A 1090 27.05 14.67 -8.78
CA SER A 1090 27.66 14.00 -7.65
C SER A 1090 28.49 14.99 -6.84
N PHE A 1091 28.36 14.93 -5.52
CA PHE A 1091 29.15 15.74 -4.60
C PHE A 1091 29.48 14.93 -3.36
N THR A 1092 30.59 15.24 -2.71
CA THR A 1092 30.92 14.70 -1.38
C THR A 1092 30.40 15.65 -0.31
N ALA A 1093 29.87 15.10 0.79
CA ALA A 1093 29.50 15.89 1.97
C ALA A 1093 30.72 16.38 2.78
N ILE A 1094 31.79 16.80 2.09
CA ILE A 1094 33.02 17.36 2.66
C ILE A 1094 32.92 18.88 2.61
N GLY A 1095 32.45 19.50 3.69
CA GLY A 1095 32.24 20.95 3.81
C GLY A 1095 31.07 21.30 4.71
N TYR A 1096 30.63 22.55 4.75
CA TYR A 1096 29.46 22.98 5.54
C TYR A 1096 28.23 23.28 4.69
N HIS A 1097 28.42 23.63 3.42
CA HIS A 1097 27.32 23.85 2.48
C HIS A 1097 27.77 23.54 1.06
N LYS A 1098 26.81 23.19 0.21
CA LYS A 1098 26.99 23.11 -1.24
C LYS A 1098 25.73 23.59 -1.92
N HIS A 1099 25.92 24.51 -2.87
CA HIS A 1099 24.87 24.92 -3.77
C HIS A 1099 25.00 24.19 -5.10
N ILE A 1100 23.94 23.55 -5.56
CA ILE A 1100 23.93 22.77 -6.81
C ILE A 1100 22.92 23.35 -7.79
N THR A 1101 23.41 23.71 -8.97
CA THR A 1101 22.58 24.18 -10.07
C THR A 1101 22.33 23.05 -11.05
N LEU A 1102 21.07 22.63 -11.20
CA LEU A 1102 20.65 21.59 -12.14
C LEU A 1102 19.93 22.26 -13.31
N VAL A 1103 20.38 22.02 -14.54
CA VAL A 1103 19.77 22.63 -15.72
C VAL A 1103 18.89 21.59 -16.41
N PHE A 1104 17.59 21.89 -16.51
CA PHE A 1104 16.63 21.03 -17.17
C PHE A 1104 15.94 21.80 -18.29
N SER A 1105 16.42 21.54 -19.49
CA SER A 1105 15.96 22.14 -20.74
C SER A 1105 15.36 21.04 -21.64
N PRO A 1106 14.16 20.52 -21.33
CA PRO A 1106 13.60 19.46 -22.13
C PRO A 1106 13.17 19.99 -23.50
N THR A 1107 13.81 19.51 -24.57
CA THR A 1107 13.41 19.87 -25.93
C THR A 1107 12.31 18.93 -26.38
N ARG A 1108 11.12 19.49 -26.59
CA ARG A 1108 10.03 18.73 -27.20
C ARG A 1108 10.52 18.14 -28.52
N LYS A 1109 10.36 16.83 -28.79
CA LYS A 1109 10.71 16.28 -30.11
C LYS A 1109 9.80 16.89 -31.19
N LEU A 1110 10.37 17.51 -32.24
CA LEU A 1110 9.61 17.95 -33.43
C LEU A 1110 9.28 16.70 -34.26
N PRO A 1111 8.03 16.49 -34.71
CA PRO A 1111 7.78 15.44 -35.69
C PRO A 1111 8.44 15.87 -36.99
N GLU A 1112 9.52 15.18 -37.38
CA GLU A 1112 10.09 15.31 -38.72
C GLU A 1112 9.01 14.92 -39.74
N GLN A 1113 8.71 15.87 -40.62
CA GLN A 1113 7.96 15.63 -41.84
C GLN A 1113 8.96 15.65 -43.00
N ASP A 1114 9.71 14.56 -43.14
CA ASP A 1114 10.51 14.25 -44.32
C ASP A 1114 10.07 12.89 -44.89
N ILE A 1115 9.43 12.98 -46.05
CA ILE A 1115 9.63 12.17 -47.26
C ILE A 1115 10.08 10.72 -47.01
N ALA A 1116 9.13 9.81 -47.28
CA ALA A 1116 9.30 8.37 -47.21
C ALA A 1116 10.59 7.85 -47.87
N GLN A 1117 11.57 7.48 -47.03
CA GLN A 1117 12.65 6.57 -47.40
C GLN A 1117 12.10 5.14 -47.54
N GLY A 1118 11.32 4.92 -48.60
CA GLY A 1118 10.98 3.60 -49.14
C GLY A 1118 12.09 2.98 -50.01
N SER A 1119 13.25 3.64 -50.13
CA SER A 1119 14.24 3.36 -51.21
C SER A 1119 15.46 2.52 -50.82
N TYR A 1120 15.42 1.76 -49.72
CA TYR A 1120 16.47 0.76 -49.43
C TYR A 1120 15.97 -0.70 -49.53
N ILE A 1121 14.65 -0.92 -49.53
CA ILE A 1121 14.04 -2.24 -49.76
C ILE A 1121 13.56 -2.38 -51.22
N ALA A 1122 13.33 -1.27 -51.92
CA ALA A 1122 12.87 -1.27 -53.31
C ALA A 1122 13.93 -1.77 -54.30
N LEU A 1123 15.23 -1.57 -54.05
CA LEU A 1123 16.29 -1.92 -55.02
C LEU A 1123 16.49 -3.44 -55.19
N PRO A 1124 16.53 -4.26 -54.11
CA PRO A 1124 16.51 -5.71 -54.24
C PRO A 1124 15.20 -6.23 -54.82
N LEU A 1125 14.05 -5.61 -54.49
CA LEU A 1125 12.72 -6.04 -54.95
C LEU A 1125 12.45 -5.70 -56.42
N THR A 1126 12.93 -4.56 -56.89
CA THR A 1126 12.86 -4.15 -58.31
C THR A 1126 13.82 -4.95 -59.18
N LEU A 1127 15.00 -5.32 -58.67
CA LEU A 1127 15.88 -6.26 -59.35
C LEU A 1127 15.24 -7.65 -59.46
N LEU A 1128 14.52 -8.10 -58.41
CA LEU A 1128 13.75 -9.35 -58.41
C LEU A 1128 12.54 -9.30 -59.36
N LEU A 1129 11.83 -8.16 -59.44
CA LEU A 1129 10.71 -7.93 -60.35
C LEU A 1129 11.15 -7.75 -61.81
N LEU A 1130 12.31 -7.15 -62.06
CA LEU A 1130 12.91 -7.07 -63.40
C LEU A 1130 13.43 -8.44 -63.86
N LEU A 1131 14.02 -9.25 -62.97
CA LEU A 1131 14.35 -10.66 -63.24
C LEU A 1131 13.10 -11.51 -63.50
N ALA A 1132 12.01 -11.26 -62.78
CA ALA A 1132 10.72 -11.93 -62.98
C ALA A 1132 10.03 -11.49 -64.28
N GLY A 1133 10.13 -10.21 -64.66
CA GLY A 1133 9.60 -9.66 -65.92
C GLY A 1133 10.42 -10.06 -67.15
N TYR A 1134 11.75 -10.13 -67.04
CA TYR A 1134 12.63 -10.58 -68.13
C TYR A 1134 12.43 -12.05 -68.48
N ASN A 1135 12.07 -12.89 -67.49
CA ASN A 1135 11.79 -14.32 -67.67
C ASN A 1135 10.29 -14.64 -67.65
N HIS A 1136 9.41 -13.68 -67.98
CA HIS A 1136 7.96 -13.86 -67.85
C HIS A 1136 7.40 -15.00 -68.72
N ASP A 1137 8.00 -15.24 -69.91
CA ASP A 1137 7.62 -16.34 -70.80
C ASP A 1137 7.88 -17.74 -70.18
N LYS A 1138 8.76 -17.83 -69.17
CA LYS A 1138 9.02 -19.07 -68.42
C LYS A 1138 8.35 -19.11 -67.05
N LEU A 1139 8.05 -17.96 -66.45
CA LEU A 1139 7.49 -17.87 -65.09
C LEU A 1139 5.96 -17.89 -65.05
N ILE A 1140 5.28 -17.36 -66.08
CA ILE A 1140 3.82 -17.37 -66.15
C ILE A 1140 3.22 -18.80 -66.21
N PRO A 1141 3.78 -19.78 -66.96
CA PRO A 1141 3.27 -21.15 -66.90
C PRO A 1141 3.61 -21.87 -65.58
N LEU A 1142 4.66 -21.44 -64.85
CA LEU A 1142 5.04 -22.05 -63.57
C LEU A 1142 4.12 -21.60 -62.42
N LEU A 1143 3.69 -20.32 -62.43
CA LEU A 1143 2.76 -19.75 -61.46
C LEU A 1143 1.32 -20.24 -61.68
N LEU A 1144 0.88 -20.44 -62.94
CA LEU A 1144 -0.43 -21.01 -63.25
C LEU A 1144 -0.53 -22.53 -62.94
N GLN A 1145 0.60 -23.25 -62.92
CA GLN A 1145 0.63 -24.64 -62.45
C GLN A 1145 0.62 -24.75 -60.92
N LEU A 1146 1.11 -23.74 -60.19
CA LEU A 1146 1.09 -23.71 -58.73
C LEU A 1146 -0.29 -23.35 -58.16
N THR A 1147 -1.06 -22.49 -58.84
CA THR A 1147 -2.45 -22.18 -58.43
C THR A 1147 -3.44 -23.32 -58.70
N THR A 1148 -3.09 -24.29 -59.55
CA THR A 1148 -3.92 -25.47 -59.83
C THR A 1148 -3.51 -26.72 -59.04
N ARG A 1149 -2.36 -26.71 -58.33
CA ARG A 1149 -1.97 -27.79 -57.39
C ARG A 1149 -2.26 -27.50 -55.91
N LEU A 1150 -2.75 -26.32 -55.55
CA LEU A 1150 -3.05 -25.93 -54.16
C LEU A 1150 -4.53 -26.07 -53.73
N GLN A 1151 -5.38 -26.67 -54.56
CA GLN A 1151 -6.72 -27.15 -54.17
C GLN A 1151 -6.85 -28.69 -54.07
N GLY A 1152 -5.74 -29.42 -53.98
CA GLY A 1152 -5.80 -30.89 -54.03
C GLY A 1152 -4.68 -31.65 -53.34
N VAL A 1153 -4.32 -31.29 -52.10
CA VAL A 1153 -3.72 -32.24 -51.12
C VAL A 1153 -4.20 -31.84 -49.71
N ARG A 1154 -5.41 -32.28 -49.38
CA ARG A 1154 -5.79 -32.72 -48.03
C ARG A 1154 -5.27 -34.16 -47.88
N ALA A 1155 -4.88 -34.55 -46.67
CA ALA A 1155 -4.39 -35.88 -46.22
C ALA A 1155 -2.92 -36.19 -46.60
N LEU A 1156 -2.05 -36.75 -45.76
CA LEU A 1156 -2.12 -37.23 -44.37
C LEU A 1156 -0.65 -37.46 -43.92
N GLY A 1157 -0.27 -36.97 -42.74
CA GLY A 1157 1.03 -37.20 -42.10
C GLY A 1157 0.87 -37.03 -40.59
N GLN A 1158 0.90 -38.16 -39.89
CA GLN A 1158 0.50 -38.39 -38.51
C GLN A 1158 1.50 -37.87 -37.47
N ALA A 1159 0.96 -37.31 -36.38
CA ALA A 1159 1.29 -37.57 -34.97
C ALA A 1159 0.39 -36.61 -34.14
N GLY A 1160 -0.65 -37.05 -33.43
CA GLY A 1160 -0.64 -37.93 -32.24
C GLY A 1160 -0.25 -37.06 -31.03
N SER A 1161 -1.09 -36.73 -30.05
CA SER A 1161 -2.18 -37.44 -29.34
C SER A 1161 -3.01 -36.36 -28.60
N ASP A 1162 -4.34 -36.31 -28.74
CA ASP A 1162 -5.38 -37.02 -27.96
C ASP A 1162 -5.40 -36.71 -26.46
N THR A 1163 -6.51 -36.43 -25.76
CA THR A 1163 -7.90 -36.00 -26.01
C THR A 1163 -8.58 -35.96 -24.62
N GLY A 1164 -9.77 -35.36 -24.53
CA GLY A 1164 -10.80 -35.82 -23.58
C GLY A 1164 -11.12 -34.88 -22.43
N GLY A 1165 -12.37 -34.45 -22.36
CA GLY A 1165 -12.90 -33.55 -21.34
C GLY A 1165 -13.45 -34.25 -20.09
N SER A 1166 -14.16 -33.42 -19.32
CA SER A 1166 -15.06 -33.70 -18.20
C SER A 1166 -14.45 -34.31 -16.93
N GLU A 1167 -14.74 -33.58 -15.85
CA GLU A 1167 -14.98 -33.99 -14.46
C GLU A 1167 -14.06 -34.95 -13.67
N ASP A 1168 -13.93 -34.54 -12.41
CA ASP A 1168 -13.87 -35.34 -11.20
C ASP A 1168 -12.55 -35.89 -10.62
N ALA A 1169 -12.38 -35.44 -9.37
CA ALA A 1169 -12.07 -36.23 -8.18
C ALA A 1169 -10.67 -36.87 -8.00
N LYS A 1170 -10.03 -36.32 -6.96
CA LYS A 1170 -9.44 -37.02 -5.81
C LYS A 1170 -8.11 -37.78 -5.98
N ARG A 1171 -7.14 -37.18 -5.28
CA ARG A 1171 -6.32 -37.72 -4.17
C ARG A 1171 -5.06 -38.54 -4.48
N GLN A 1172 -3.98 -38.00 -3.91
CA GLN A 1172 -2.93 -38.66 -3.10
C GLN A 1172 -1.88 -39.48 -3.90
N THR A 1173 -0.56 -39.44 -3.66
CA THR A 1173 0.19 -39.08 -2.45
C THR A 1173 1.70 -38.98 -2.73
N LYS A 1174 2.37 -38.11 -1.95
CA LYS A 1174 3.73 -38.24 -1.33
C LYS A 1174 5.02 -38.31 -2.17
N LYS A 1175 5.72 -37.15 -2.13
CA LYS A 1175 6.99 -36.82 -1.40
C LYS A 1175 8.29 -37.64 -1.59
N GLN A 1176 9.37 -36.83 -1.49
CA GLN A 1176 10.83 -37.08 -1.32
C GLN A 1176 11.61 -37.34 -2.63
N LYS A 1177 12.84 -36.85 -2.85
CA LYS A 1177 13.88 -36.27 -1.97
C LYS A 1177 14.92 -35.47 -2.80
N THR A 1178 15.75 -34.75 -2.04
CA THR A 1178 17.02 -34.01 -2.27
C THR A 1178 18.18 -34.66 -3.06
N ARG A 1179 19.12 -33.75 -3.50
CA ARG A 1179 20.60 -33.88 -3.75
C ARG A 1179 21.02 -34.66 -5.01
N ARG A 1180 22.07 -34.31 -5.80
CA ARG A 1180 23.22 -33.38 -5.77
C ARG A 1180 23.63 -33.24 -7.27
N THR A 1181 23.79 -32.05 -7.85
CA THR A 1181 25.03 -31.28 -8.12
C THR A 1181 24.58 -29.89 -8.58
#